data_AF-A0A5K1UFU6-F1
#
_entry.id   AF-A0A5K1UFU6-F1
#
_cell.length_a   1.000
_cell.length_b   1.000
_cell.length_c   1.000
_cell.angle_alpha   90.00
_cell.angle_beta   90.00
_cell.angle_gamma   90.00
#
_symmetry.space_group_name_H-M   'P 1'
#
loop_
_entity.id
_entity.type
_entity.pdbx_description
1 polymer ?
#
loop_
_entity_poly.entity_id
_entity_poly.type
_entity_poly.pdbx_seq_one_letter_code
_entity_poly.pdbx_strand_id
1 'polypeptide(L)'
;MSRVIVRFILNGQCIANKPLNSQDNLKIAREKIKGKMLDSQHFLTKDGDLIDVNDEESYTIGDVIDEKRIINIKGTEVKIGIRIKINDKVLTTIEIDNKTTINIIRTLVQNIPESAHFYTLDNDKIERDEEEEFTVEDIINNEEINLKEEKENIPEINDITIGICLNGKPLIKKQFNKTNSLSDVRKEIENVKQIPKDFVFEDLEGFKIPIDDEQSLKLTSILYNNKINITTEVTGVSEPSTTTSLLGSPNNSTIPGNSLTNSITSDISLSNNTCIFEPNIPIEGSIRLKSHEEGMLKIYLYPNEPFNQKDESDAIAILVVGQTGSGKTTLLNSFVNALYGIKITDDFRYIIINEDNLKQNKDQSISQTSQVTIYNIKRTKRTPPIKIIDTPGFGDTRGITWDIEITKQIKEAFETKVLDLNAICFVAPSSNVRLTASQKYIFGNIIDLFGKDVKKNFIAMLTFCDGKKPQVINALQSKECIFSTIIPEIDNPWYLKFNNSAIYDDNTEDEFTQMFWKLGMKNFDDFITKLLNLPRISLEKSREVLKRRERIKVQLEGLRTSLNNGLSKLDEIKQIYEQFYLNRDKVKNNENFTFTVNITVQKKIDLERGEYVTNCLKCNKTCHYPCGIAGDVKDGCACIDNDYCNVCGCHYTRHANSKYRFDYVIEKEQQTAQEVLERYNEGKKGMASAESMLKKLEEDYYKIQMECYDKEVEIVECINTLSAIALNDKITGSNEYLDIMIQSENDEKKTGYKVRIEGYKQLKQANDIIEGIMKKSTTKKSKDEIKAELKRRKTDLVNGQKITLDKNCEGCVIC
;
A
#
# COMPACT_ATOMS: atom_id res chain seq x y z
N MET A 1 28.56 48.70 42.83
CA MET A 1 27.99 47.53 42.12
C MET A 1 28.53 47.53 40.71
N SER A 2 29.28 46.50 40.32
CA SER A 2 29.86 46.39 38.97
C SER A 2 28.77 46.01 37.97
N ARG A 3 28.51 46.88 36.99
CA ARG A 3 27.77 46.47 35.79
C ARG A 3 28.64 45.50 35.01
N VAL A 4 28.12 44.29 34.76
CA VAL A 4 28.79 43.25 34.00
C VAL A 4 28.09 43.14 32.65
N ILE A 5 28.85 43.09 31.56
CA ILE A 5 28.29 42.71 30.25
C ILE A 5 28.16 41.19 30.27
N VAL A 6 26.91 40.72 30.21
CA VAL A 6 26.55 39.30 30.22
C VAL A 6 26.21 38.87 28.79
N ARG A 7 26.72 37.70 28.40
CA ARG A 7 26.49 37.09 27.09
C ARG A 7 25.48 35.95 27.22
N PHE A 8 24.36 36.07 26.53
CA PHE A 8 23.31 35.06 26.51
C PHE A 8 23.51 34.12 25.33
N ILE A 9 23.62 32.82 25.61
CA ILE A 9 23.87 31.77 24.62
C ILE A 9 22.70 30.79 24.62
N LEU A 10 21.90 30.79 23.55
CA LEU A 10 20.82 29.83 23.31
C LEU A 10 21.34 28.69 22.45
N ASN A 11 21.29 27.44 22.94
CA ASN A 11 21.71 26.23 22.20
C ASN A 11 23.09 26.37 21.51
N GLY A 12 24.05 27.04 22.16
CA GLY A 12 25.40 27.30 21.63
C GLY A 12 25.57 28.58 20.80
N GLN A 13 24.49 29.27 20.40
CA GLN A 13 24.54 30.53 19.66
C GLN A 13 24.29 31.76 20.54
N CYS A 14 25.09 32.82 20.35
CA CYS A 14 24.99 34.07 21.10
C CYS A 14 23.83 34.94 20.62
N ILE A 15 22.75 35.03 21.39
CA ILE A 15 21.54 35.80 21.04
C ILE A 15 21.62 37.28 21.47
N ALA A 16 22.26 37.57 22.61
CA ALA A 16 22.32 38.91 23.18
C ALA A 16 23.57 39.14 24.03
N ASN A 17 24.04 40.39 24.06
CA ASN A 17 24.97 40.91 25.06
C ASN A 17 24.30 42.09 25.76
N LYS A 18 24.15 42.05 27.09
CA LYS A 18 23.46 43.10 27.85
C LYS A 18 24.21 43.47 29.14
N PRO A 19 24.28 44.76 29.52
CA PRO A 19 24.78 45.16 30.83
C PRO A 19 23.73 44.86 31.91
N LEU A 20 24.11 44.01 32.86
CA LEU A 20 23.31 43.61 34.02
C LEU A 20 24.10 43.87 35.32
N ASN A 21 23.39 43.97 36.44
CA ASN A 21 24.01 43.89 37.76
C ASN A 21 24.08 42.43 38.19
N SER A 22 25.13 42.02 38.91
CA SER A 22 25.24 40.67 39.49
C SER A 22 24.12 40.32 40.50
N GLN A 23 23.37 41.33 40.96
CA GLN A 23 22.22 41.19 41.87
C GLN A 23 20.87 41.42 41.17
N ASP A 24 20.85 41.64 39.84
CA ASP A 24 19.60 41.54 39.09
C ASP A 24 19.14 40.06 39.12
N ASN A 25 17.83 39.78 39.22
CA ASN A 25 17.31 38.41 39.12
C ASN A 25 17.13 37.98 37.65
N LEU A 26 16.92 36.68 37.40
CA LEU A 26 16.79 36.16 36.04
C LEU A 26 15.56 36.73 35.31
N LYS A 27 14.46 36.99 36.02
CA LYS A 27 13.26 37.61 35.44
C LYS A 27 13.54 39.00 34.86
N ILE A 28 14.34 39.83 35.55
CA ILE A 28 14.83 41.12 35.03
C ILE A 28 15.72 40.92 33.80
N ALA A 29 16.51 39.85 33.74
CA ALA A 29 17.34 39.55 32.58
C ALA A 29 16.52 39.08 31.37
N ARG A 30 15.50 38.22 31.58
CA ARG A 30 14.52 37.80 30.58
C ARG A 30 13.84 39.01 29.93
N GLU A 31 13.31 39.94 30.71
CA GLU A 31 12.72 41.19 30.19
C GLU A 31 13.73 42.03 29.38
N LYS A 32 15.01 42.10 29.77
CA LYS A 32 16.05 42.82 29.00
C LYS A 32 16.43 42.16 27.66
N ILE A 33 16.06 40.89 27.44
CA ILE A 33 16.25 40.12 26.19
C ILE A 33 14.95 39.67 25.53
N LYS A 34 13.80 40.19 25.97
CA LYS A 34 12.47 39.93 25.42
C LYS A 34 12.44 40.14 23.90
N GLY A 35 11.83 39.20 23.17
CA GLY A 35 11.85 39.15 21.70
C GLY A 35 13.13 38.54 21.08
N LYS A 36 14.13 38.16 21.89
CA LYS A 36 15.29 37.33 21.46
C LYS A 36 15.33 35.95 22.10
N MET A 37 14.41 35.70 23.02
CA MET A 37 14.22 34.48 23.79
C MET A 37 12.71 34.25 23.85
N LEU A 38 12.27 33.00 23.72
CA LEU A 38 10.85 32.61 23.84
C LEU A 38 10.53 32.28 25.30
N ASP A 39 9.24 32.37 25.66
CA ASP A 39 8.80 32.04 27.02
C ASP A 39 8.95 30.54 27.34
N SER A 40 8.93 29.67 26.32
CA SER A 40 9.24 28.23 26.39
C SER A 40 10.74 27.89 26.52
N GLN A 41 11.64 28.88 26.56
CA GLN A 41 13.08 28.66 26.72
C GLN A 41 13.50 28.89 28.16
N HIS A 42 14.42 28.07 28.67
CA HIS A 42 14.82 28.07 30.08
C HIS A 42 16.29 28.49 30.25
N PHE A 43 16.58 29.29 31.28
CA PHE A 43 17.96 29.49 31.72
C PHE A 43 18.52 28.20 32.31
N LEU A 44 19.84 28.02 32.19
CA LEU A 44 20.55 26.92 32.84
C LEU A 44 21.40 27.42 34.01
N THR A 45 21.52 26.63 35.08
CA THR A 45 22.51 26.84 36.15
C THR A 45 23.94 26.73 35.61
N LYS A 46 24.95 27.09 36.43
CA LYS A 46 26.37 26.91 36.08
C LYS A 46 26.72 25.45 35.75
N ASP A 47 26.08 24.51 36.43
CA ASP A 47 26.28 23.07 36.26
C ASP A 47 25.45 22.47 35.10
N GLY A 48 24.56 23.26 34.50
CA GLY A 48 23.80 22.92 33.30
C GLY A 48 22.35 22.46 33.53
N ASP A 49 21.85 22.55 34.76
CA ASP A 49 20.48 22.18 35.11
C ASP A 49 19.46 23.24 34.66
N LEU A 50 18.24 22.81 34.33
CA LEU A 50 17.16 23.70 33.91
C LEU A 50 16.60 24.49 35.09
N ILE A 51 16.43 25.80 34.93
CA ILE A 51 15.72 26.68 35.85
C ILE A 51 14.29 26.85 35.35
N ASP A 52 13.30 26.56 36.21
CA ASP A 52 11.88 26.78 35.90
C ASP A 52 11.61 28.30 35.79
N VAL A 53 10.75 28.70 34.86
CA VAL A 53 10.39 30.12 34.64
C VAL A 53 9.75 30.73 35.90
N ASN A 54 9.05 29.92 36.70
CA ASN A 54 8.44 30.34 37.96
C ASN A 54 9.48 30.63 39.05
N ASP A 55 10.67 30.01 38.98
CA ASP A 55 11.75 30.15 39.97
C ASP A 55 12.74 31.28 39.63
N GLU A 56 12.59 31.96 38.48
CA GLU A 56 13.52 33.00 38.01
C GLU A 56 13.67 34.23 38.92
N GLU A 57 12.75 34.44 39.86
CA GLU A 57 12.88 35.49 40.88
C GLU A 57 13.83 35.08 42.01
N SER A 58 14.04 33.78 42.22
CA SER A 58 14.87 33.18 43.28
C SER A 58 16.36 33.11 42.93
N TYR A 59 16.73 33.29 41.65
CA TYR A 59 18.12 33.23 41.17
C TYR A 59 18.61 34.62 40.74
N THR A 60 19.81 35.00 41.18
CA THR A 60 20.50 36.20 40.70
C THR A 60 21.42 35.89 39.53
N ILE A 61 21.78 36.93 38.76
CA ILE A 61 22.77 36.82 37.68
C ILE A 61 24.12 36.31 38.20
N GLY A 62 24.52 36.65 39.43
CA GLY A 62 25.76 36.14 40.04
C GLY A 62 25.76 34.63 40.29
N ASP A 63 24.59 34.04 40.55
CA ASP A 63 24.44 32.61 40.83
C ASP A 63 24.60 31.77 39.57
N VAL A 64 24.22 32.32 38.42
CA VAL A 64 24.09 31.59 37.15
C VAL A 64 25.23 31.86 36.17
N ILE A 65 25.86 33.04 36.23
CA ILE A 65 26.87 33.47 35.25
C ILE A 65 28.23 32.76 35.44
N ASP A 66 28.84 32.27 34.37
CA ASP A 66 30.17 31.63 34.41
C ASP A 66 31.33 32.65 34.49
N GLU A 67 32.56 32.16 34.65
CA GLU A 67 33.79 32.99 34.68
C GLU A 67 33.99 33.81 33.39
N LYS A 68 33.46 33.35 32.25
CA LYS A 68 33.50 34.00 30.94
C LYS A 68 32.34 34.99 30.72
N ARG A 69 31.50 35.19 31.75
CA ARG A 69 30.32 36.07 31.78
C ARG A 69 29.18 35.60 30.87
N ILE A 70 29.04 34.30 30.71
CA ILE A 70 28.03 33.63 29.90
C ILE A 70 26.87 33.16 30.80
N ILE A 71 25.65 33.33 30.30
CA ILE A 71 24.46 32.60 30.76
C ILE A 71 23.98 31.73 29.60
N ASN A 72 23.86 30.43 29.86
CA ASN A 72 23.35 29.48 28.88
C ASN A 72 21.82 29.39 28.99
N ILE A 73 21.17 29.26 27.84
CA ILE A 73 19.74 29.08 27.66
C ILE A 73 19.54 27.82 26.82
N LYS A 74 18.59 26.99 27.21
CA LYS A 74 18.20 25.79 26.47
C LYS A 74 16.77 25.94 25.96
N GLY A 75 16.60 25.72 24.67
CA GLY A 75 15.26 25.48 24.10
C GLY A 75 14.89 24.03 24.34
N THR A 76 13.75 23.80 25.00
CA THR A 76 13.09 22.49 25.01
C THR A 76 12.30 22.33 23.72
N GLU A 77 12.56 21.21 23.04
CA GLU A 77 11.78 20.66 21.92
C GLU A 77 11.98 21.30 20.52
N VAL A 78 11.40 20.63 19.52
CA VAL A 78 11.93 20.53 18.16
C VAL A 78 11.28 21.55 17.24
N LYS A 79 12.09 22.40 16.59
CA LYS A 79 11.62 23.16 15.43
C LYS A 79 11.31 22.19 14.28
N ILE A 80 10.07 22.18 13.83
CA ILE A 80 9.64 21.40 12.67
C ILE A 80 9.61 22.37 11.46
N GLY A 81 10.06 21.90 10.30
CA GLY A 81 9.98 22.64 9.05
C GLY A 81 8.60 22.48 8.43
N ILE A 82 7.68 23.40 8.74
CA ILE A 82 6.26 23.26 8.41
C ILE A 82 5.93 23.97 7.10
N ARG A 83 5.35 23.21 6.14
CA ARG A 83 4.89 23.73 4.86
C ARG A 83 3.53 24.37 5.01
N ILE A 84 3.47 25.69 4.82
CA ILE A 84 2.21 26.45 4.77
C ILE A 84 1.70 26.39 3.33
N LYS A 85 0.49 25.84 3.15
CA LYS A 85 -0.20 25.74 1.86
C LYS A 85 -1.45 26.63 1.85
N ILE A 86 -1.77 27.18 0.69
CA ILE A 86 -3.06 27.81 0.41
C ILE A 86 -3.65 27.16 -0.84
N ASN A 87 -4.88 26.64 -0.75
CA ASN A 87 -5.56 25.96 -1.86
C ASN A 87 -4.65 24.90 -2.53
N ASP A 88 -4.07 24.02 -1.70
CA ASP A 88 -3.08 22.97 -2.03
C ASP A 88 -1.74 23.44 -2.64
N LYS A 89 -1.52 24.75 -2.82
CA LYS A 89 -0.24 25.31 -3.27
C LYS A 89 0.63 25.69 -2.08
N VAL A 90 1.87 25.22 -2.05
CA VAL A 90 2.86 25.64 -1.04
C VAL A 90 3.14 27.13 -1.21
N LEU A 91 2.84 27.90 -0.16
CA LEU A 91 3.11 29.33 -0.05
C LEU A 91 4.54 29.57 0.45
N THR A 92 4.92 28.86 1.53
CA THR A 92 6.25 28.93 2.14
C THR A 92 6.50 27.70 3.02
N THR A 93 7.71 27.57 3.56
CA THR A 93 8.04 26.67 4.67
C THR A 93 8.61 27.51 5.80
N ILE A 94 8.12 27.34 7.02
CA ILE A 94 8.60 28.05 8.22
C ILE A 94 9.12 27.04 9.25
N GLU A 95 10.19 27.38 9.94
CA GLU A 95 10.57 26.68 11.17
C GLU A 95 9.81 27.31 12.35
N ILE A 96 8.89 26.55 12.93
CA ILE A 96 8.05 27.00 14.05
C ILE A 96 7.90 25.87 15.08
N ASP A 97 7.70 26.24 16.34
CA ASP A 97 7.50 25.34 17.48
C ASP A 97 6.05 24.82 17.44
N ASN A 98 5.83 23.52 17.70
CA ASN A 98 4.51 22.89 17.66
C ASN A 98 3.51 23.49 18.66
N LYS A 99 3.99 24.12 19.75
CA LYS A 99 3.15 24.79 20.76
C LYS A 99 2.92 26.28 20.47
N THR A 100 3.34 26.77 19.31
CA THR A 100 3.08 28.17 18.91
C THR A 100 1.59 28.34 18.58
N THR A 101 0.96 29.44 19.00
CA THR A 101 -0.43 29.76 18.61
C THR A 101 -0.52 30.14 17.13
N ILE A 102 -1.62 29.79 16.46
CA ILE A 102 -1.70 29.86 14.99
C ILE A 102 -1.81 31.30 14.47
N ASN A 103 -2.33 32.25 15.25
CA ASN A 103 -2.26 33.69 14.96
C ASN A 103 -0.82 34.17 14.66
N ILE A 104 0.18 33.61 15.35
CA ILE A 104 1.60 33.96 15.12
C ILE A 104 2.06 33.55 13.70
N ILE A 105 1.48 32.51 13.10
CA ILE A 105 1.79 32.14 11.70
C ILE A 105 1.42 33.26 10.73
N ARG A 106 0.28 33.94 10.90
CA ARG A 106 -0.09 35.09 10.05
C ARG A 106 0.91 36.24 10.17
N THR A 107 1.41 36.47 11.37
CA THR A 107 2.43 37.50 11.64
C THR A 107 3.79 37.14 11.01
N LEU A 108 4.15 35.86 11.00
CA LEU A 108 5.39 35.36 10.39
C LEU A 108 5.32 35.24 8.86
N VAL A 109 4.14 34.95 8.30
CA VAL A 109 3.93 34.71 6.87
C VAL A 109 3.09 35.82 6.26
N GLN A 110 3.76 36.92 5.90
CA GLN A 110 3.16 38.13 5.32
C GLN A 110 2.35 37.93 4.01
N ASN A 111 2.45 36.75 3.39
CA ASN A 111 1.78 36.42 2.14
C ASN A 111 0.47 35.61 2.31
N ILE A 112 -0.02 35.40 3.54
CA ILE A 112 -1.34 34.79 3.77
C ILE A 112 -2.43 35.86 3.55
N PRO A 113 -3.35 35.70 2.58
CA PRO A 113 -4.41 36.68 2.36
C PRO A 113 -5.43 36.74 3.50
N GLU A 114 -6.11 37.87 3.62
CA GLU A 114 -7.14 38.09 4.64
C GLU A 114 -8.36 37.18 4.50
N SER A 115 -8.63 36.68 3.28
CA SER A 115 -9.69 35.72 2.95
C SER A 115 -9.27 34.25 3.12
N ALA A 116 -8.03 33.98 3.52
CA ALA A 116 -7.56 32.62 3.80
C ALA A 116 -7.79 32.27 5.27
N HIS A 117 -8.40 31.11 5.54
CA HIS A 117 -8.65 30.59 6.89
C HIS A 117 -7.84 29.31 7.17
N PHE A 118 -7.50 29.10 8.45
CA PHE A 118 -6.96 27.84 8.94
C PHE A 118 -8.08 26.80 9.11
N TYR A 119 -7.69 25.52 9.13
CA TYR A 119 -8.60 24.40 9.34
C TYR A 119 -8.02 23.44 10.37
N THR A 120 -8.88 22.82 11.18
CA THR A 120 -8.51 21.73 12.09
C THR A 120 -8.14 20.45 11.33
N LEU A 121 -7.58 19.46 12.03
CA LEU A 121 -7.36 18.12 11.46
C LEU A 121 -8.63 17.44 10.95
N ASP A 122 -9.78 17.71 11.59
CA ASP A 122 -11.10 17.24 11.17
C ASP A 122 -11.72 18.08 10.04
N ASN A 123 -10.98 19.07 9.53
CA ASN A 123 -11.30 19.93 8.38
C ASN A 123 -12.39 20.99 8.67
N ASP A 124 -12.62 21.32 9.94
CA ASP A 124 -13.46 22.44 10.38
C ASP A 124 -12.73 23.78 10.21
N LYS A 125 -13.47 24.83 9.84
CA LYS A 125 -12.93 26.19 9.66
C LYS A 125 -12.70 26.82 11.03
N ILE A 126 -11.49 27.35 11.26
CA ILE A 126 -11.19 28.16 12.44
C ILE A 126 -11.50 29.63 12.08
N GLU A 127 -12.33 30.28 12.90
CA GLU A 127 -12.64 31.70 12.70
C GLU A 127 -11.54 32.62 13.26
N ARG A 128 -11.44 33.84 12.71
CA ARG A 128 -10.30 34.75 12.91
C ARG A 128 -10.05 35.12 14.37
N ASP A 129 -11.12 35.20 15.17
CA ASP A 129 -11.12 35.52 16.59
C ASP A 129 -10.79 34.31 17.49
N GLU A 130 -10.83 33.09 16.96
CA GLU A 130 -10.48 31.84 17.65
C GLU A 130 -9.00 31.44 17.42
N GLU A 131 -8.27 32.09 16.50
CA GLU A 131 -6.87 31.77 16.13
C GLU A 131 -5.83 31.90 17.28
N GLU A 132 -6.21 32.46 18.42
CA GLU A 132 -5.38 32.51 19.63
C GLU A 132 -5.59 31.31 20.56
N GLU A 133 -6.69 30.56 20.38
CA GLU A 133 -7.02 29.37 21.19
C GLU A 133 -6.39 28.08 20.63
N PHE A 134 -6.02 28.08 19.34
CA PHE A 134 -5.40 26.94 18.66
C PHE A 134 -3.88 27.09 18.52
N THR A 135 -3.18 25.96 18.60
CA THR A 135 -1.74 25.82 18.41
C THR A 135 -1.40 25.08 17.12
N VAL A 136 -0.12 25.10 16.73
CA VAL A 136 0.36 24.39 15.53
C VAL A 136 0.08 22.89 15.60
N GLU A 137 0.22 22.26 16.77
CA GLU A 137 -0.06 20.83 16.96
C GLU A 137 -1.52 20.44 16.71
N ASP A 138 -2.47 21.36 16.86
CA ASP A 138 -3.91 21.12 16.63
C ASP A 138 -4.29 21.07 15.13
N ILE A 139 -3.45 21.62 14.26
CA ILE A 139 -3.74 21.80 12.82
C ILE A 139 -2.71 21.20 11.86
N ILE A 140 -1.58 20.70 12.37
CA ILE A 140 -0.46 20.17 11.57
C ILE A 140 -0.71 18.71 11.13
N ASN A 141 -0.66 18.45 9.83
CA ASN A 141 -0.74 17.11 9.27
C ASN A 141 0.49 16.82 8.40
N ASN A 142 1.30 15.82 8.76
CA ASN A 142 2.52 15.41 8.02
C ASN A 142 3.49 16.56 7.69
N GLU A 143 3.77 17.42 8.67
CA GLU A 143 4.60 18.63 8.52
C GLU A 143 3.99 19.72 7.61
N GLU A 144 2.66 19.71 7.39
CA GLU A 144 1.95 20.68 6.57
C GLU A 144 0.76 21.32 7.30
N ILE A 145 0.51 22.60 7.02
CA ILE A 145 -0.70 23.33 7.43
C ILE A 145 -1.38 23.83 6.16
N ASN A 146 -2.68 23.53 6.04
CA ASN A 146 -3.47 23.89 4.86
C ASN A 146 -4.47 25.00 5.19
N LEU A 147 -4.32 26.14 4.51
CA LEU A 147 -5.33 27.19 4.47
C LEU A 147 -6.11 27.11 3.16
N LYS A 148 -7.33 27.65 3.15
CA LYS A 148 -8.13 27.83 1.94
C LYS A 148 -8.56 29.28 1.85
N GLU A 149 -8.36 29.90 0.68
CA GLU A 149 -8.94 31.22 0.38
C GLU A 149 -10.41 31.08 0.02
N GLU A 150 -11.28 31.85 0.66
CA GLU A 150 -12.59 32.15 0.11
C GLU A 150 -12.38 32.96 -1.19
N LYS A 151 -12.60 32.31 -2.34
CA LYS A 151 -12.66 32.99 -3.63
C LYS A 151 -13.94 33.81 -3.71
N GLU A 152 -13.84 35.04 -4.23
CA GLU A 152 -15.03 35.78 -4.67
C GLU A 152 -15.90 34.90 -5.58
N ASN A 153 -17.21 34.90 -5.28
CA ASN A 153 -18.25 34.04 -5.84
C ASN A 153 -18.02 33.54 -7.28
N ILE A 154 -17.51 32.32 -7.39
CA ILE A 154 -17.87 31.41 -8.48
C ILE A 154 -18.65 30.27 -7.79
N PRO A 155 -19.95 30.11 -8.05
CA PRO A 155 -20.74 29.12 -7.35
C PRO A 155 -20.24 27.71 -7.72
N GLU A 156 -19.68 27.01 -6.74
CA GLU A 156 -19.64 25.56 -6.79
C GLU A 156 -21.07 25.05 -6.91
N ILE A 157 -21.29 24.12 -7.85
CA ILE A 157 -22.61 23.51 -8.07
C ILE A 157 -22.89 22.54 -6.92
N ASN A 158 -23.31 23.10 -5.79
CA ASN A 158 -23.91 22.39 -4.66
C ASN A 158 -25.42 22.14 -4.86
N ASP A 159 -25.96 22.55 -6.00
CA ASP A 159 -27.32 22.27 -6.43
C ASP A 159 -27.49 20.78 -6.76
N ILE A 160 -28.21 20.08 -5.87
CA ILE A 160 -28.57 18.67 -6.04
C ILE A 160 -30.04 18.56 -6.44
N THR A 161 -30.31 17.69 -7.42
CA THR A 161 -31.68 17.34 -7.81
C THR A 161 -32.24 16.30 -6.84
N ILE A 162 -33.13 16.73 -5.96
CA ILE A 162 -33.72 15.91 -4.89
C ILE A 162 -35.11 15.42 -5.32
N GLY A 163 -35.40 14.14 -5.09
CA GLY A 163 -36.75 13.58 -5.23
C GLY A 163 -37.57 13.78 -3.96
N ILE A 164 -38.62 14.61 -4.03
CA ILE A 164 -39.55 14.82 -2.92
C ILE A 164 -40.60 13.70 -2.96
N CYS A 165 -40.78 13.01 -1.83
CA CYS A 165 -41.73 11.92 -1.67
C CYS A 165 -42.79 12.31 -0.63
N LEU A 166 -44.07 12.21 -0.99
CA LEU A 166 -45.20 12.47 -0.09
C LEU A 166 -45.75 11.13 0.42
N ASN A 167 -45.80 10.91 1.73
CA ASN A 167 -46.23 9.64 2.35
C ASN A 167 -45.51 8.41 1.72
N GLY A 168 -44.19 8.51 1.55
CA GLY A 168 -43.34 7.49 0.93
C GLY A 168 -43.47 7.30 -0.59
N LYS A 169 -44.36 8.02 -1.28
CA LYS A 169 -44.54 7.93 -2.73
C LYS A 169 -43.77 9.04 -3.46
N PRO A 170 -42.95 8.74 -4.49
CA PRO A 170 -42.26 9.76 -5.27
C PRO A 170 -43.24 10.70 -5.95
N LEU A 171 -43.08 12.01 -5.75
CA LEU A 171 -43.98 13.03 -6.29
C LEU A 171 -43.29 13.83 -7.41
N ILE A 172 -42.21 14.54 -7.09
CA ILE A 172 -41.49 15.43 -8.00
C ILE A 172 -39.98 15.39 -7.76
N LYS A 173 -39.21 15.98 -8.68
CA LYS A 173 -37.80 16.31 -8.46
C LYS A 173 -37.60 17.81 -8.54
N LYS A 174 -36.83 18.39 -7.62
CA LYS A 174 -36.48 19.82 -7.59
C LYS A 174 -35.03 20.00 -7.17
N GLN A 175 -34.38 21.04 -7.69
CA GLN A 175 -33.00 21.40 -7.32
C GLN A 175 -32.99 22.25 -6.05
N PHE A 176 -32.06 21.94 -5.16
CA PHE A 176 -31.79 22.68 -3.92
C PHE A 176 -30.30 22.69 -3.65
N ASN A 177 -29.79 23.73 -3.00
CA ASN A 177 -28.42 23.75 -2.54
C ASN A 177 -28.29 22.93 -1.25
N LYS A 178 -27.27 22.07 -1.15
CA LYS A 178 -26.99 21.27 0.05
C LYS A 178 -26.92 22.07 1.36
N THR A 179 -26.56 23.35 1.30
CA THR A 179 -26.41 24.21 2.48
C THR A 179 -27.71 24.88 2.94
N ASN A 180 -28.83 24.76 2.20
CA ASN A 180 -30.10 25.37 2.59
C ASN A 180 -30.59 24.86 3.97
N SER A 181 -31.16 25.77 4.77
CA SER A 181 -31.94 25.40 5.96
C SER A 181 -33.24 24.70 5.53
N LEU A 182 -33.82 23.87 6.41
CA LEU A 182 -35.13 23.26 6.12
C LEU A 182 -36.21 24.34 5.93
N SER A 183 -36.13 25.46 6.64
CA SER A 183 -37.05 26.59 6.48
C SER A 183 -37.01 27.23 5.07
N ASP A 184 -35.86 27.22 4.39
CA ASP A 184 -35.74 27.73 3.02
C ASP A 184 -36.19 26.70 1.98
N VAL A 185 -35.88 25.42 2.24
CA VAL A 185 -36.40 24.29 1.46
C VAL A 185 -37.93 24.27 1.53
N ARG A 186 -38.53 24.55 2.70
CA ARG A 186 -39.98 24.64 2.89
C ARG A 186 -40.61 25.69 1.99
N LYS A 187 -40.13 26.94 2.02
CA LYS A 187 -40.63 28.05 1.17
C LYS A 187 -40.62 27.66 -0.31
N GLU A 188 -39.57 26.99 -0.76
CA GLU A 188 -39.45 26.50 -2.14
C GLU A 188 -40.40 25.33 -2.45
N ILE A 189 -40.75 24.51 -1.48
CA ILE A 189 -41.69 23.38 -1.64
C ILE A 189 -43.16 23.84 -1.59
N GLU A 190 -43.51 24.77 -0.70
CA GLU A 190 -44.88 25.34 -0.58
C GLU A 190 -45.37 26.04 -1.85
N ASN A 191 -44.44 26.52 -2.67
CA ASN A 191 -44.72 27.11 -3.99
C ASN A 191 -45.09 26.05 -5.06
N VAL A 192 -44.98 24.75 -4.77
CA VAL A 192 -45.32 23.67 -5.71
C VAL A 192 -46.77 23.23 -5.55
N LYS A 193 -47.61 23.52 -6.56
CA LYS A 193 -49.06 23.23 -6.60
C LYS A 193 -49.50 21.77 -6.32
N GLN A 194 -48.57 20.82 -6.31
CA GLN A 194 -48.85 19.38 -6.10
C GLN A 194 -48.64 18.95 -4.64
N ILE A 195 -48.14 19.84 -3.77
CA ILE A 195 -47.81 19.57 -2.37
C ILE A 195 -48.78 20.34 -1.46
N PRO A 196 -49.47 19.69 -0.51
CA PRO A 196 -50.28 20.37 0.50
C PRO A 196 -49.41 21.30 1.35
N LYS A 197 -49.92 22.47 1.78
CA LYS A 197 -49.11 23.47 2.50
C LYS A 197 -48.79 23.07 3.95
N ASP A 198 -49.62 22.19 4.50
CA ASP A 198 -49.59 21.61 5.84
C ASP A 198 -48.69 20.36 5.94
N PHE A 199 -47.70 20.25 5.05
CA PHE A 199 -46.73 19.15 5.10
C PHE A 199 -45.72 19.35 6.24
N VAL A 200 -45.17 18.25 6.75
CA VAL A 200 -44.13 18.16 7.76
C VAL A 200 -42.97 17.35 7.19
N PHE A 201 -41.72 17.73 7.46
CA PHE A 201 -40.56 16.93 7.07
C PHE A 201 -40.39 15.72 7.99
N GLU A 202 -39.87 14.63 7.43
CA GLU A 202 -39.41 13.48 8.21
C GLU A 202 -37.88 13.42 8.20
N ASP A 203 -37.30 13.04 9.34
CA ASP A 203 -35.86 12.75 9.44
C ASP A 203 -35.49 11.37 8.85
N LEU A 204 -34.21 10.98 9.01
CA LEU A 204 -33.69 9.72 8.49
C LEU A 204 -34.26 8.48 9.19
N GLU A 205 -34.86 8.63 10.37
CA GLU A 205 -35.47 7.54 11.17
C GLU A 205 -37.01 7.52 11.01
N GLY A 206 -37.59 8.54 10.38
CA GLY A 206 -39.02 8.67 10.11
C GLY A 206 -39.79 9.49 11.14
N PHE A 207 -39.10 10.24 12.02
CA PHE A 207 -39.75 11.14 12.95
C PHE A 207 -40.08 12.48 12.29
N LYS A 208 -41.23 13.04 12.66
CA LYS A 208 -41.69 14.36 12.21
C LYS A 208 -40.86 15.48 12.83
N ILE A 209 -40.33 16.37 12.01
CA ILE A 209 -39.58 17.55 12.44
C ILE A 209 -40.57 18.71 12.75
N PRO A 210 -40.56 19.28 13.97
CA PRO A 210 -41.35 20.47 14.28
C PRO A 210 -40.93 21.68 13.43
N ILE A 211 -41.88 22.53 13.07
CA ILE A 211 -41.63 23.72 12.22
C ILE A 211 -40.61 24.67 12.88
N ASP A 212 -40.63 24.78 14.21
CA ASP A 212 -39.72 25.64 14.99
C ASP A 212 -38.25 25.18 14.89
N ASP A 213 -38.00 23.88 14.63
CA ASP A 213 -36.65 23.31 14.49
C ASP A 213 -36.10 23.40 13.05
N GLU A 214 -36.93 23.73 12.06
CA GLU A 214 -36.52 23.78 10.65
C GLU A 214 -35.51 24.89 10.32
N GLN A 215 -35.35 25.88 11.21
CA GLN A 215 -34.39 26.97 11.03
C GLN A 215 -32.97 26.60 11.51
N SER A 216 -32.85 25.67 12.47
CA SER A 216 -31.55 25.18 12.97
C SER A 216 -31.03 23.98 12.16
N LEU A 217 -31.93 23.24 11.50
CA LEU A 217 -31.61 22.06 10.70
C LEU A 217 -31.33 22.40 9.22
N LYS A 218 -30.36 21.66 8.64
CA LYS A 218 -29.97 21.76 7.22
C LYS A 218 -30.58 20.63 6.40
N LEU A 219 -30.71 20.85 5.09
CA LEU A 219 -31.22 19.85 4.13
C LEU A 219 -30.50 18.49 4.21
N THR A 220 -29.19 18.49 4.49
CA THR A 220 -28.40 17.26 4.68
C THR A 220 -28.91 16.37 5.82
N SER A 221 -29.59 16.93 6.83
CA SER A 221 -30.08 16.20 8.00
C SER A 221 -31.24 15.24 7.67
N ILE A 222 -31.93 15.45 6.55
CA ILE A 222 -33.10 14.64 6.11
C ILE A 222 -32.87 13.96 4.75
N LEU A 223 -31.69 14.14 4.15
CA LEU A 223 -31.42 13.75 2.78
C LEU A 223 -30.86 12.33 2.68
N TYR A 224 -31.67 11.40 2.16
CA TYR A 224 -31.24 10.02 1.92
C TYR A 224 -31.34 9.64 0.45
N ASN A 225 -30.24 9.17 -0.15
CA ASN A 225 -30.17 8.77 -1.57
C ASN A 225 -30.76 9.82 -2.55
N ASN A 226 -30.46 11.10 -2.31
CA ASN A 226 -31.02 12.25 -3.04
C ASN A 226 -32.56 12.31 -3.02
N LYS A 227 -33.18 11.93 -1.90
CA LYS A 227 -34.61 12.08 -1.64
C LYS A 227 -34.87 12.62 -0.24
N ILE A 228 -36.03 13.24 -0.08
CA ILE A 228 -36.60 13.64 1.22
C ILE A 228 -38.05 13.16 1.30
N ASN A 229 -38.49 12.80 2.50
CA ASN A 229 -39.88 12.45 2.78
C ASN A 229 -40.59 13.63 3.44
N ILE A 230 -41.84 13.83 3.05
CA ILE A 230 -42.78 14.74 3.69
C ILE A 230 -44.11 14.02 3.92
N THR A 231 -44.82 14.36 4.98
CA THR A 231 -46.15 13.83 5.31
C THR A 231 -47.11 14.93 5.73
N THR A 232 -48.41 14.71 5.59
CA THR A 232 -49.45 15.65 6.05
C THR A 232 -50.10 15.14 7.31
N GLU A 233 -50.44 16.03 8.24
CA GLU A 233 -51.14 15.64 9.46
C GLU A 233 -52.58 15.22 9.17
N VAL A 234 -52.88 13.94 9.37
CA VAL A 234 -54.25 13.49 9.64
C VAL A 234 -54.35 13.25 11.13
N THR A 235 -55.15 14.07 11.80
CA THR A 235 -55.43 13.94 13.23
C THR A 235 -56.08 12.58 13.53
N GLY A 236 -55.56 11.89 14.55
CA GLY A 236 -55.97 10.51 14.85
C GLY A 236 -57.31 10.41 15.59
N VAL A 237 -57.98 9.26 15.43
CA VAL A 237 -59.02 8.76 16.34
C VAL A 237 -58.77 7.27 16.59
N SER A 238 -59.06 6.82 17.81
CA SER A 238 -58.61 5.57 18.42
C SER A 238 -59.62 4.41 18.38
N GLU A 239 -59.08 3.19 18.23
CA GLU A 239 -59.62 1.88 18.65
C GLU A 239 -61.03 1.44 18.12
N PRO A 240 -61.58 0.25 18.47
CA PRO A 240 -61.12 -1.03 17.92
C PRO A 240 -62.25 -1.96 17.41
N SER A 241 -61.85 -3.15 16.92
CA SER A 241 -62.60 -4.43 16.91
C SER A 241 -63.67 -4.77 15.83
N THR A 242 -63.74 -6.08 15.55
CA THR A 242 -64.88 -6.89 15.06
C THR A 242 -65.36 -6.88 13.59
N THR A 243 -64.97 -7.97 12.89
CA THR A 243 -65.81 -8.93 12.12
C THR A 243 -66.63 -8.56 10.86
N THR A 244 -66.57 -9.53 9.93
CA THR A 244 -67.63 -10.03 9.01
C THR A 244 -68.06 -9.23 7.76
N SER A 245 -67.57 -9.75 6.62
CA SER A 245 -68.36 -10.32 5.51
C SER A 245 -69.13 -9.46 4.48
N LEU A 246 -68.83 -9.80 3.21
CA LEU A 246 -69.76 -10.02 2.08
C LEU A 246 -70.33 -8.83 1.26
N LEU A 247 -70.35 -9.09 -0.07
CA LEU A 247 -71.13 -8.45 -1.15
C LEU A 247 -70.72 -7.00 -1.54
N GLY A 248 -70.56 -6.65 -2.82
CA GLY A 248 -70.65 -7.45 -4.05
C GLY A 248 -70.31 -6.63 -5.31
N SER A 249 -70.17 -7.30 -6.47
CA SER A 249 -70.08 -6.66 -7.80
C SER A 249 -71.41 -6.03 -8.21
N PRO A 250 -71.44 -5.05 -9.15
CA PRO A 250 -71.50 -5.32 -10.62
C PRO A 250 -70.60 -4.34 -11.43
N ASN A 251 -70.48 -4.29 -12.77
CA ASN A 251 -70.76 -5.15 -13.95
C ASN A 251 -69.81 -4.61 -15.07
N ASN A 252 -69.09 -5.40 -15.86
CA ASN A 252 -69.50 -6.20 -17.02
C ASN A 252 -69.75 -5.40 -18.33
N SER A 253 -68.88 -5.56 -19.35
CA SER A 253 -69.17 -5.39 -20.79
C SER A 253 -68.09 -6.07 -21.67
N THR A 254 -68.40 -6.35 -22.95
CA THR A 254 -67.94 -7.60 -23.62
C THR A 254 -67.38 -7.40 -25.06
N ILE A 255 -66.27 -8.09 -25.38
CA ILE A 255 -65.92 -8.93 -26.58
C ILE A 255 -66.77 -8.68 -27.87
N PRO A 256 -66.20 -8.50 -29.11
CA PRO A 256 -65.60 -9.63 -29.87
C PRO A 256 -64.53 -9.36 -30.97
N GLY A 257 -63.88 -10.43 -31.48
CA GLY A 257 -63.29 -10.41 -32.85
C GLY A 257 -62.14 -11.38 -33.22
N ASN A 258 -62.43 -12.68 -33.40
CA ASN A 258 -61.68 -13.77 -34.05
C ASN A 258 -60.43 -13.49 -34.95
N SER A 259 -59.44 -14.41 -34.90
CA SER A 259 -59.04 -15.19 -36.10
C SER A 259 -58.41 -16.56 -35.78
N LEU A 260 -58.64 -17.51 -36.68
CA LEU A 260 -58.02 -18.84 -36.78
C LEU A 260 -57.07 -18.85 -38.01
N THR A 261 -56.21 -19.83 -38.32
CA THR A 261 -55.83 -21.13 -37.68
C THR A 261 -54.29 -21.29 -37.85
N ASN A 262 -53.55 -22.36 -37.48
CA ASN A 262 -53.64 -23.78 -37.87
C ASN A 262 -52.68 -24.63 -37.00
N SER A 263 -53.04 -25.88 -36.74
CA SER A 263 -52.21 -26.86 -36.01
C SER A 263 -51.46 -27.78 -36.99
N ILE A 264 -50.24 -28.19 -36.64
CA ILE A 264 -49.65 -29.45 -37.13
C ILE A 264 -49.15 -30.22 -35.91
N THR A 265 -49.95 -31.19 -35.49
CA THR A 265 -49.51 -32.28 -34.60
C THR A 265 -48.65 -33.25 -35.39
N SER A 266 -47.53 -33.69 -34.81
CA SER A 266 -46.84 -34.90 -35.25
C SER A 266 -46.65 -35.79 -34.03
N ASP A 267 -47.31 -36.94 -34.04
CA ASP A 267 -47.24 -37.92 -32.97
C ASP A 267 -45.85 -38.58 -32.98
N ILE A 268 -45.15 -38.52 -31.86
CA ILE A 268 -44.06 -39.45 -31.56
C ILE A 268 -44.50 -40.28 -30.36
N SER A 269 -44.81 -41.53 -30.63
CA SER A 269 -45.18 -42.55 -29.66
C SER A 269 -44.14 -42.67 -28.54
N LEU A 270 -44.60 -42.63 -27.29
CA LEU A 270 -43.79 -43.02 -26.14
C LEU A 270 -43.35 -44.49 -26.29
N SER A 271 -42.08 -44.70 -26.62
CA SER A 271 -41.41 -45.97 -26.36
C SER A 271 -40.84 -45.93 -24.96
N ASN A 272 -41.39 -46.77 -24.07
CA ASN A 272 -40.85 -47.01 -22.73
C ASN A 272 -39.53 -47.79 -22.84
N ASN A 273 -38.46 -47.12 -23.24
CA ASN A 273 -37.11 -47.58 -22.96
C ASN A 273 -36.72 -47.05 -21.58
N THR A 274 -36.94 -47.86 -20.55
CA THR A 274 -36.26 -47.72 -19.27
C THR A 274 -34.75 -47.86 -19.50
N CYS A 275 -34.06 -46.74 -19.67
CA CYS A 275 -32.62 -46.69 -19.59
C CYS A 275 -32.19 -47.14 -18.19
N ILE A 276 -31.83 -48.41 -18.06
CA ILE A 276 -31.10 -48.93 -16.90
C ILE A 276 -29.74 -48.25 -16.97
N PHE A 277 -29.60 -47.13 -16.25
CA PHE A 277 -28.31 -46.49 -16.09
C PHE A 277 -27.43 -47.44 -15.27
N GLU A 278 -26.31 -47.88 -15.86
CA GLU A 278 -25.28 -48.58 -15.10
C GLU A 278 -24.90 -47.73 -13.87
N PRO A 279 -24.79 -48.34 -12.67
CA PRO A 279 -24.32 -47.63 -11.49
C PRO A 279 -22.87 -47.20 -11.71
N ASN A 280 -22.49 -46.05 -11.15
CA ASN A 280 -21.09 -45.65 -11.17
C ASN A 280 -20.28 -46.64 -10.30
N ILE A 281 -19.03 -46.89 -10.67
CA ILE A 281 -18.11 -47.77 -9.96
C ILE A 281 -16.83 -46.98 -9.64
N PRO A 282 -16.20 -47.16 -8.46
CA PRO A 282 -14.90 -46.59 -8.15
C PRO A 282 -13.84 -46.91 -9.22
N ILE A 283 -13.06 -45.90 -9.61
CA ILE A 283 -11.99 -46.02 -10.61
C ILE A 283 -10.86 -46.91 -10.08
N GLU A 284 -10.27 -47.72 -10.96
CA GLU A 284 -9.11 -48.53 -10.64
C GLU A 284 -7.95 -47.66 -10.12
N GLY A 285 -7.34 -48.06 -9.00
CA GLY A 285 -6.32 -47.28 -8.30
C GLY A 285 -6.85 -46.29 -7.26
N SER A 286 -8.17 -46.04 -7.18
CA SER A 286 -8.75 -45.24 -6.09
C SER A 286 -8.58 -45.91 -4.72
N ILE A 287 -8.16 -45.14 -3.71
CA ILE A 287 -7.91 -45.64 -2.35
C ILE A 287 -9.11 -45.31 -1.46
N ARG A 288 -9.83 -46.34 -0.98
CA ARG A 288 -10.91 -46.14 0.01
C ARG A 288 -10.32 -45.66 1.34
N LEU A 289 -10.92 -44.63 1.92
CA LEU A 289 -10.47 -44.05 3.18
C LEU A 289 -11.12 -44.73 4.39
N LYS A 290 -10.29 -44.98 5.42
CA LYS A 290 -10.72 -45.66 6.65
C LYS A 290 -11.47 -44.75 7.64
N SER A 291 -11.28 -43.43 7.55
CA SER A 291 -11.93 -42.46 8.43
C SER A 291 -13.45 -42.36 8.23
N HIS A 292 -13.98 -42.93 7.15
CA HIS A 292 -15.40 -42.93 6.78
C HIS A 292 -15.92 -44.37 6.61
N GLU A 293 -15.51 -45.28 7.51
CA GLU A 293 -15.96 -46.69 7.50
C GLU A 293 -17.31 -46.94 8.20
N GLU A 294 -17.77 -46.03 9.06
CA GLU A 294 -19.00 -46.18 9.87
C GLU A 294 -20.26 -45.57 9.23
N GLY A 295 -20.11 -44.76 8.16
CA GLY A 295 -21.21 -44.14 7.41
C GLY A 295 -21.71 -44.97 6.22
N MET A 296 -22.83 -44.57 5.64
CA MET A 296 -23.37 -45.22 4.43
C MET A 296 -22.59 -44.82 3.16
N LEU A 297 -22.03 -43.61 3.14
CA LEU A 297 -21.30 -43.06 2.00
C LEU A 297 -19.79 -43.37 2.04
N LYS A 298 -19.28 -44.03 1.01
CA LYS A 298 -17.87 -44.46 0.92
C LYS A 298 -16.99 -43.36 0.31
N ILE A 299 -15.97 -42.89 1.01
CA ILE A 299 -15.05 -41.88 0.46
C ILE A 299 -13.81 -42.55 -0.17
N TYR A 300 -13.50 -42.18 -1.42
CA TYR A 300 -12.34 -42.64 -2.17
C TYR A 300 -11.41 -41.49 -2.54
N LEU A 301 -10.12 -41.64 -2.25
CA LEU A 301 -9.07 -40.78 -2.79
C LEU A 301 -8.84 -41.11 -4.27
N TYR A 302 -8.88 -40.09 -5.12
CA TYR A 302 -8.66 -40.20 -6.56
C TYR A 302 -7.18 -40.52 -6.90
N PRO A 303 -6.90 -41.41 -7.86
CA PRO A 303 -5.52 -41.74 -8.27
C PRO A 303 -4.90 -40.59 -9.08
N ASN A 304 -4.11 -39.74 -8.42
CA ASN A 304 -3.38 -38.64 -9.06
C ASN A 304 -2.12 -39.16 -9.81
N GLU A 305 -2.35 -39.79 -10.96
CA GLU A 305 -1.28 -40.29 -11.83
C GLU A 305 -0.76 -39.22 -12.81
N PRO A 306 0.52 -39.26 -13.22
CA PRO A 306 1.03 -38.37 -14.26
C PRO A 306 0.35 -38.62 -15.61
N PHE A 307 0.07 -37.55 -16.36
CA PHE A 307 -0.45 -37.68 -17.73
C PHE A 307 0.61 -38.28 -18.67
N ASN A 308 0.13 -39.03 -19.66
CA ASN A 308 0.92 -39.36 -20.84
C ASN A 308 1.01 -38.15 -21.78
N GLN A 309 1.89 -38.20 -22.77
CA GLN A 309 2.15 -37.07 -23.69
C GLN A 309 0.91 -36.58 -24.46
N LYS A 310 -0.06 -37.47 -24.76
CA LYS A 310 -1.30 -37.08 -25.43
C LYS A 310 -2.23 -36.35 -24.47
N ASP A 311 -2.45 -36.90 -23.28
CA ASP A 311 -3.31 -36.27 -22.29
C ASP A 311 -2.73 -34.93 -21.80
N GLU A 312 -1.41 -34.82 -21.69
CA GLU A 312 -0.69 -33.56 -21.38
C GLU A 312 -0.87 -32.49 -22.48
N SER A 313 -0.91 -32.89 -23.75
CA SER A 313 -1.21 -32.00 -24.87
C SER A 313 -2.69 -31.59 -24.92
N ASP A 314 -3.59 -32.52 -24.64
CA ASP A 314 -5.05 -32.32 -24.67
C ASP A 314 -5.60 -31.65 -23.39
N ALA A 315 -4.78 -31.52 -22.33
CA ALA A 315 -5.22 -31.09 -21.02
C ALA A 315 -5.69 -29.64 -20.97
N ILE A 316 -6.81 -29.43 -20.27
CA ILE A 316 -7.26 -28.11 -19.83
C ILE A 316 -6.61 -27.81 -18.47
N ALA A 317 -5.86 -26.72 -18.37
CA ALA A 317 -5.19 -26.34 -17.12
C ALA A 317 -5.94 -25.23 -16.37
N ILE A 318 -6.29 -25.47 -15.10
CA ILE A 318 -6.99 -24.50 -14.23
C ILE A 318 -6.16 -24.22 -12.98
N LEU A 319 -5.97 -22.94 -12.66
CA LEU A 319 -5.36 -22.51 -11.40
C LEU A 319 -6.46 -22.10 -10.42
N VAL A 320 -6.42 -22.62 -9.19
CA VAL A 320 -7.45 -22.34 -8.18
C VAL A 320 -6.83 -21.61 -6.97
N VAL A 321 -7.28 -20.38 -6.76
CA VAL A 321 -6.73 -19.41 -5.80
C VAL A 321 -7.82 -18.81 -4.91
N GLY A 322 -7.47 -18.43 -3.69
CA GLY A 322 -8.40 -17.80 -2.74
C GLY A 322 -7.94 -17.95 -1.29
N GLN A 323 -8.59 -17.24 -0.37
CA GLN A 323 -8.24 -17.26 1.06
C GLN A 323 -8.38 -18.66 1.69
N THR A 324 -7.68 -18.89 2.80
CA THR A 324 -8.05 -19.93 3.78
C THR A 324 -9.54 -19.83 4.16
N GLY A 325 -10.20 -20.97 4.37
CA GLY A 325 -11.63 -21.01 4.71
C GLY A 325 -12.61 -20.66 3.57
N SER A 326 -12.14 -20.29 2.36
CA SER A 326 -13.05 -19.93 1.25
C SER A 326 -13.79 -21.11 0.61
N GLY A 327 -13.56 -22.35 1.06
CA GLY A 327 -14.21 -23.56 0.55
C GLY A 327 -13.55 -24.16 -0.71
N LYS A 328 -12.31 -23.78 -1.05
CA LYS A 328 -11.54 -24.36 -2.18
C LYS A 328 -11.53 -25.89 -2.17
N THR A 329 -11.17 -26.51 -1.05
CA THR A 329 -11.03 -27.98 -0.95
C THR A 329 -12.36 -28.69 -1.28
N THR A 330 -13.44 -28.26 -0.63
CA THR A 330 -14.78 -28.82 -0.83
C THR A 330 -15.28 -28.60 -2.25
N LEU A 331 -14.99 -27.43 -2.84
CA LEU A 331 -15.30 -27.11 -4.24
C LEU A 331 -14.56 -28.02 -5.21
N LEU A 332 -13.26 -28.26 -4.99
CA LEU A 332 -12.41 -29.13 -5.80
C LEU A 332 -12.82 -30.60 -5.71
N ASN A 333 -13.08 -31.11 -4.50
CA ASN A 333 -13.59 -32.46 -4.30
C ASN A 333 -14.97 -32.64 -4.97
N SER A 334 -15.88 -31.66 -4.81
CA SER A 334 -17.19 -31.68 -5.50
C SER A 334 -17.05 -31.64 -7.03
N PHE A 335 -16.10 -30.87 -7.55
CA PHE A 335 -15.86 -30.77 -8.99
C PHE A 335 -15.46 -32.11 -9.61
N VAL A 336 -14.58 -32.90 -8.97
CA VAL A 336 -14.20 -34.23 -9.46
C VAL A 336 -15.41 -35.18 -9.52
N ASN A 337 -16.31 -35.12 -8.54
CA ASN A 337 -17.57 -35.89 -8.58
C ASN A 337 -18.46 -35.47 -9.76
N ALA A 338 -18.56 -34.16 -10.04
CA ALA A 338 -19.30 -33.63 -11.20
C ALA A 338 -18.69 -34.05 -12.55
N LEU A 339 -17.35 -34.07 -12.66
CA LEU A 339 -16.64 -34.50 -13.87
C LEU A 339 -16.91 -35.97 -14.22
N TYR A 340 -16.96 -36.85 -13.21
CA TYR A 340 -17.28 -38.26 -13.39
C TYR A 340 -18.79 -38.56 -13.48
N GLY A 341 -19.66 -37.56 -13.25
CA GLY A 341 -21.10 -37.75 -13.29
C GLY A 341 -21.63 -38.62 -12.14
N ILE A 342 -21.00 -38.51 -10.97
CA ILE A 342 -21.49 -39.13 -9.74
C ILE A 342 -22.87 -38.56 -9.42
N LYS A 343 -23.78 -39.43 -8.98
CA LYS A 343 -25.17 -39.11 -8.60
C LYS A 343 -25.26 -39.04 -7.09
N ILE A 344 -26.25 -38.29 -6.58
CA ILE A 344 -26.54 -38.26 -5.15
C ILE A 344 -26.81 -39.66 -4.59
N THR A 345 -27.46 -40.52 -5.39
CA THR A 345 -27.83 -41.90 -5.07
C THR A 345 -26.69 -42.91 -5.18
N ASP A 346 -25.50 -42.53 -5.67
CA ASP A 346 -24.35 -43.43 -5.66
C ASP A 346 -23.81 -43.54 -4.23
N ASP A 347 -23.41 -44.74 -3.80
CA ASP A 347 -22.97 -45.03 -2.42
C ASP A 347 -21.53 -44.60 -2.11
N PHE A 348 -20.95 -43.74 -2.95
CA PHE A 348 -19.57 -43.26 -2.81
C PHE A 348 -19.34 -41.85 -3.36
N ARG A 349 -18.23 -41.22 -2.92
CA ARG A 349 -17.71 -39.95 -3.46
C ARG A 349 -16.20 -40.02 -3.65
N TYR A 350 -15.70 -39.23 -4.59
CA TYR A 350 -14.27 -38.94 -4.72
C TYR A 350 -13.85 -37.74 -3.88
N ILE A 351 -12.60 -37.76 -3.42
CA ILE A 351 -11.83 -36.58 -3.03
C ILE A 351 -10.47 -36.60 -3.74
N ILE A 352 -9.92 -35.42 -4.05
CA ILE A 352 -8.51 -35.26 -4.47
C ILE A 352 -7.64 -34.72 -3.34
N ILE A 353 -8.24 -34.00 -2.39
CA ILE A 353 -7.58 -33.46 -1.21
C ILE A 353 -8.24 -34.09 0.03
N ASN A 354 -7.43 -34.74 0.87
CA ASN A 354 -7.88 -35.38 2.11
C ASN A 354 -7.53 -34.51 3.33
N GLU A 355 -8.53 -33.83 3.89
CA GLU A 355 -8.36 -32.95 5.06
C GLU A 355 -8.06 -33.76 6.35
N ASP A 356 -8.58 -34.98 6.48
CA ASP A 356 -8.41 -35.82 7.69
C ASP A 356 -6.96 -36.35 7.90
N ASN A 357 -6.19 -36.52 6.81
CA ASN A 357 -4.82 -37.07 6.86
C ASN A 357 -3.72 -36.00 6.90
N LEU A 358 -4.07 -34.73 6.76
CA LEU A 358 -3.13 -33.64 6.96
C LEU A 358 -2.82 -33.55 8.46
N LYS A 359 -1.63 -34.02 8.87
CA LYS A 359 -1.12 -33.96 10.26
C LYS A 359 -0.84 -32.52 10.76
N GLN A 360 -1.51 -31.51 10.21
CA GLN A 360 -1.32 -30.11 10.52
C GLN A 360 -2.65 -29.45 10.90
N ASN A 361 -2.91 -29.53 12.21
CA ASN A 361 -3.76 -28.63 12.99
C ASN A 361 -5.28 -28.72 12.78
N LYS A 362 -6.00 -29.03 13.88
CA LYS A 362 -7.47 -28.91 14.00
C LYS A 362 -7.99 -27.46 13.94
N ASP A 363 -7.15 -26.51 13.56
CA ASP A 363 -7.45 -25.09 13.55
C ASP A 363 -7.82 -24.65 12.12
N GLN A 364 -9.09 -24.31 11.92
CA GLN A 364 -9.63 -23.88 10.62
C GLN A 364 -9.10 -22.51 10.16
N SER A 365 -8.41 -21.75 11.02
CA SER A 365 -7.74 -20.52 10.63
C SER A 365 -6.45 -20.74 9.83
N ILE A 366 -5.93 -21.98 9.84
CA ILE A 366 -4.72 -22.38 9.12
C ILE A 366 -5.08 -23.09 7.79
N SER A 367 -4.42 -22.71 6.70
CA SER A 367 -4.57 -23.39 5.39
C SER A 367 -4.12 -24.83 5.49
N GLN A 368 -5.07 -25.73 5.24
CA GLN A 368 -4.89 -27.17 5.25
C GLN A 368 -3.88 -27.62 4.19
N THR A 369 -3.94 -27.06 2.97
CA THR A 369 -2.89 -27.27 1.97
C THR A 369 -1.68 -26.38 2.22
N SER A 370 -0.49 -26.98 2.22
CA SER A 370 0.79 -26.32 2.53
C SER A 370 1.71 -26.14 1.31
N GLN A 371 1.40 -26.77 0.18
CA GLN A 371 2.15 -26.66 -1.07
C GLN A 371 1.24 -26.57 -2.29
N VAL A 372 1.71 -25.88 -3.33
CA VAL A 372 1.06 -25.87 -4.65
C VAL A 372 1.08 -27.27 -5.25
N THR A 373 -0.10 -27.85 -5.43
CA THR A 373 -0.26 -29.26 -5.82
C THR A 373 -0.97 -29.36 -7.17
N ILE A 374 -0.49 -30.24 -8.04
CA ILE A 374 -1.08 -30.47 -9.36
C ILE A 374 -1.82 -31.81 -9.35
N TYR A 375 -3.11 -31.76 -9.62
CA TYR A 375 -3.99 -32.93 -9.76
C TYR A 375 -4.34 -33.15 -11.22
N ASN A 376 -4.03 -34.35 -11.72
CA ASN A 376 -4.20 -34.75 -13.11
C ASN A 376 -5.46 -35.61 -13.25
N ILE A 377 -6.59 -34.98 -13.58
CA ILE A 377 -7.85 -35.68 -13.81
C ILE A 377 -7.87 -36.23 -15.24
N LYS A 378 -7.89 -37.56 -15.38
CA LYS A 378 -7.94 -38.24 -16.68
C LYS A 378 -9.21 -37.87 -17.46
N ARG A 379 -9.15 -37.99 -18.78
CA ARG A 379 -10.30 -37.78 -19.70
C ARG A 379 -11.54 -38.53 -19.21
N THR A 380 -12.67 -37.83 -19.17
CA THR A 380 -13.97 -38.38 -18.75
C THR A 380 -14.92 -38.49 -19.94
N LYS A 381 -16.14 -39.00 -19.73
CA LYS A 381 -17.23 -38.91 -20.72
C LYS A 381 -17.69 -37.45 -20.96
N ARG A 382 -17.37 -36.52 -20.04
CA ARG A 382 -17.86 -35.13 -20.03
C ARG A 382 -16.79 -34.13 -20.48
N THR A 383 -15.51 -34.44 -20.32
CA THR A 383 -14.39 -33.50 -20.49
C THR A 383 -13.13 -34.16 -21.06
N PRO A 384 -12.26 -33.39 -21.74
CA PRO A 384 -10.84 -33.78 -21.92
C PRO A 384 -10.15 -33.92 -20.54
N PRO A 385 -8.87 -34.33 -20.49
CA PRO A 385 -8.10 -34.30 -19.26
C PRO A 385 -8.09 -32.90 -18.65
N ILE A 386 -8.11 -32.81 -17.32
CA ILE A 386 -8.06 -31.53 -16.60
C ILE A 386 -6.90 -31.56 -15.61
N LYS A 387 -6.01 -30.58 -15.73
CA LYS A 387 -4.93 -30.31 -14.78
C LYS A 387 -5.38 -29.24 -13.81
N ILE A 388 -5.56 -29.60 -12.55
CA ILE A 388 -5.96 -28.69 -11.48
C ILE A 388 -4.71 -28.30 -10.70
N ILE A 389 -4.32 -27.03 -10.78
CA ILE A 389 -3.26 -26.44 -9.97
C ILE A 389 -3.94 -25.84 -8.73
N ASP A 390 -3.92 -26.58 -7.63
CA ASP A 390 -4.42 -26.10 -6.33
C ASP A 390 -3.34 -25.30 -5.62
N THR A 391 -3.73 -24.18 -5.02
CA THR A 391 -2.83 -23.33 -4.23
C THR A 391 -3.27 -23.30 -2.76
N PRO A 392 -2.32 -23.26 -1.81
CA PRO A 392 -2.62 -22.95 -0.41
C PRO A 392 -3.52 -21.72 -0.24
N GLY A 393 -4.34 -21.74 0.81
CA GLY A 393 -5.04 -20.54 1.27
C GLY A 393 -4.07 -19.45 1.67
N PHE A 394 -4.12 -18.33 0.95
CA PHE A 394 -3.41 -17.12 1.32
C PHE A 394 -4.09 -16.42 2.52
N GLY A 395 -3.35 -15.55 3.22
CA GLY A 395 -3.88 -14.73 4.32
C GLY A 395 -4.32 -15.53 5.54
N ASP A 396 -3.53 -16.55 5.87
CA ASP A 396 -3.55 -17.39 7.07
C ASP A 396 -2.87 -16.68 8.26
N THR A 397 -3.16 -17.12 9.48
CA THR A 397 -2.42 -16.79 10.73
C THR A 397 -0.89 -16.88 10.62
N ARG A 398 -0.35 -17.69 9.70
CA ARG A 398 1.09 -17.76 9.37
C ARG A 398 1.67 -16.46 8.79
N GLY A 399 0.83 -15.52 8.34
CA GLY A 399 1.23 -14.16 7.96
C GLY A 399 1.95 -14.02 6.61
N ILE A 400 2.40 -12.79 6.34
CA ILE A 400 2.92 -12.33 5.04
C ILE A 400 4.09 -13.20 4.52
N THR A 401 4.97 -13.69 5.40
CA THR A 401 6.09 -14.56 5.03
C THR A 401 5.63 -15.84 4.34
N TRP A 402 4.47 -16.38 4.73
CA TRP A 402 3.89 -17.56 4.09
C TRP A 402 3.31 -17.25 2.71
N ASP A 403 2.66 -16.09 2.54
CA ASP A 403 2.15 -15.63 1.25
C ASP A 403 3.29 -15.38 0.23
N ILE A 404 4.47 -14.96 0.69
CA ILE A 404 5.70 -14.88 -0.13
C ILE A 404 6.14 -16.28 -0.60
N GLU A 405 6.12 -17.29 0.27
CA GLU A 405 6.50 -18.65 -0.11
C GLU A 405 5.46 -19.30 -1.05
N ILE A 406 4.16 -19.04 -0.87
CA ILE A 406 3.12 -19.46 -1.83
C ILE A 406 3.38 -18.82 -3.21
N THR A 407 3.66 -17.51 -3.25
CA THR A 407 4.01 -16.78 -4.48
C THR A 407 5.21 -17.42 -5.20
N LYS A 408 6.25 -17.79 -4.44
CA LYS A 408 7.44 -18.48 -4.93
C LYS A 408 7.14 -19.87 -5.49
N GLN A 409 6.30 -20.66 -4.82
CA GLN A 409 5.89 -21.98 -5.32
C GLN A 409 5.04 -21.89 -6.61
N ILE A 410 4.17 -20.89 -6.75
CA ILE A 410 3.42 -20.66 -7.98
C ILE A 410 4.36 -20.26 -9.13
N LYS A 411 5.35 -19.39 -8.85
CA LYS A 411 6.42 -19.07 -9.82
C LYS A 411 7.18 -20.31 -10.27
N GLU A 412 7.65 -21.14 -9.34
CA GLU A 412 8.34 -22.40 -9.66
C GLU A 412 7.46 -23.33 -10.52
N ALA A 413 6.16 -23.43 -10.22
CA ALA A 413 5.23 -24.21 -11.03
C ALA A 413 5.10 -23.66 -12.46
N PHE A 414 5.03 -22.33 -12.65
CA PHE A 414 4.96 -21.68 -13.96
C PHE A 414 6.26 -21.81 -14.78
N GLU A 415 7.39 -21.98 -14.11
CA GLU A 415 8.71 -22.18 -14.72
C GLU A 415 9.00 -23.64 -15.08
N THR A 416 8.45 -24.61 -14.33
CA THR A 416 8.87 -26.03 -14.42
C THR A 416 7.77 -27.03 -14.80
N LYS A 417 6.49 -26.75 -14.48
CA LYS A 417 5.39 -27.76 -14.51
C LYS A 417 4.15 -27.31 -15.30
N VAL A 418 3.97 -26.00 -15.50
CA VAL A 418 2.76 -25.38 -16.03
C VAL A 418 3.16 -24.30 -17.04
N LEU A 419 3.13 -24.64 -18.33
CA LEU A 419 3.55 -23.71 -19.39
C LEU A 419 2.45 -22.74 -19.82
N ASP A 420 1.19 -23.12 -19.60
CA ASP A 420 -0.02 -22.44 -20.06
C ASP A 420 -1.22 -22.72 -19.13
N LEU A 421 -2.29 -21.93 -19.28
CA LEU A 421 -3.56 -22.06 -18.53
C LEU A 421 -4.78 -21.84 -19.44
N ASN A 422 -5.91 -22.44 -19.09
CA ASN A 422 -7.24 -22.14 -19.62
C ASN A 422 -8.07 -21.27 -18.66
N ALA A 423 -7.95 -21.45 -17.34
CA ALA A 423 -8.73 -20.67 -16.37
C ALA A 423 -7.95 -20.31 -15.10
N ILE A 424 -8.27 -19.15 -14.53
CA ILE A 424 -7.82 -18.68 -13.22
C ILE A 424 -9.07 -18.51 -12.34
N CYS A 425 -9.29 -19.47 -11.46
CA CYS A 425 -10.48 -19.59 -10.62
C CYS A 425 -10.23 -18.92 -9.27
N PHE A 426 -10.86 -17.76 -9.03
CA PHE A 426 -10.81 -17.07 -7.74
C PHE A 426 -11.99 -17.49 -6.85
N VAL A 427 -11.70 -18.10 -5.70
CA VAL A 427 -12.71 -18.71 -4.81
C VAL A 427 -12.96 -17.85 -3.57
N ALA A 428 -14.20 -17.40 -3.38
CA ALA A 428 -14.61 -16.57 -2.24
C ALA A 428 -16.03 -16.87 -1.72
N PRO A 429 -16.30 -16.71 -0.41
CA PRO A 429 -17.64 -16.86 0.16
C PRO A 429 -18.64 -15.83 -0.37
N SER A 430 -19.85 -16.28 -0.70
CA SER A 430 -20.93 -15.44 -1.24
C SER A 430 -21.53 -14.46 -0.22
N SER A 431 -21.40 -14.72 1.08
CA SER A 431 -21.91 -13.92 2.20
C SER A 431 -21.07 -12.69 2.54
N ASN A 432 -19.88 -12.54 1.98
CA ASN A 432 -18.99 -11.42 2.30
C ASN A 432 -19.51 -10.11 1.71
N VAL A 433 -20.12 -9.24 2.52
CA VAL A 433 -20.59 -7.88 2.11
C VAL A 433 -19.44 -7.00 1.61
N ARG A 434 -18.24 -7.17 2.17
CA ARG A 434 -17.01 -6.46 1.82
C ARG A 434 -15.87 -7.49 1.67
N LEU A 435 -14.92 -7.24 0.77
CA LEU A 435 -13.64 -7.95 0.81
C LEU A 435 -12.90 -7.51 2.08
N THR A 436 -12.44 -8.47 2.87
CA THR A 436 -11.57 -8.19 4.04
C THR A 436 -10.24 -7.58 3.57
N ALA A 437 -9.50 -6.94 4.49
CA ALA A 437 -8.15 -6.45 4.18
C ALA A 437 -7.26 -7.57 3.62
N SER A 438 -7.33 -8.78 4.21
CA SER A 438 -6.71 -9.99 3.69
C SER A 438 -7.18 -10.31 2.28
N GLN A 439 -8.49 -10.34 1.99
CA GLN A 439 -8.97 -10.66 0.63
C GLN A 439 -8.54 -9.63 -0.42
N LYS A 440 -8.47 -8.34 -0.08
CA LYS A 440 -7.91 -7.30 -0.97
C LYS A 440 -6.41 -7.53 -1.22
N TYR A 441 -5.65 -7.82 -0.17
CA TYR A 441 -4.21 -8.13 -0.24
C TYR A 441 -3.92 -9.38 -1.08
N ILE A 442 -4.65 -10.46 -0.83
CA ILE A 442 -4.58 -11.73 -1.58
C ILE A 442 -4.86 -11.49 -3.07
N PHE A 443 -5.89 -10.71 -3.40
CA PHE A 443 -6.18 -10.39 -4.80
C PHE A 443 -5.03 -9.61 -5.45
N GLY A 444 -4.43 -8.65 -4.74
CA GLY A 444 -3.24 -7.91 -5.18
C GLY A 444 -2.05 -8.83 -5.46
N ASN A 445 -1.75 -9.76 -4.54
CA ASN A 445 -0.68 -10.74 -4.73
C ASN A 445 -0.94 -11.68 -5.91
N ILE A 446 -2.19 -12.11 -6.14
CA ILE A 446 -2.54 -13.01 -7.24
C ILE A 446 -2.35 -12.32 -8.60
N ILE A 447 -2.82 -11.07 -8.78
CA ILE A 447 -2.69 -10.37 -10.06
C ILE A 447 -1.25 -9.99 -10.40
N ASP A 448 -0.39 -9.81 -9.38
CA ASP A 448 1.04 -9.55 -9.53
C ASP A 448 1.80 -10.71 -10.21
N LEU A 449 1.20 -11.92 -10.23
CA LEU A 449 1.75 -13.10 -10.90
C LEU A 449 1.61 -13.07 -12.43
N PHE A 450 0.75 -12.19 -12.97
CA PHE A 450 0.20 -12.38 -14.32
C PHE A 450 0.50 -11.26 -15.32
N GLY A 451 0.63 -11.65 -16.59
CA GLY A 451 0.56 -10.74 -17.73
C GLY A 451 -0.86 -10.24 -18.00
N LYS A 452 -0.99 -9.11 -18.69
CA LYS A 452 -2.29 -8.49 -19.05
C LYS A 452 -3.14 -9.32 -20.02
N ASP A 453 -2.58 -10.38 -20.61
CA ASP A 453 -3.23 -11.27 -21.56
C ASP A 453 -4.16 -12.30 -20.91
N VAL A 454 -3.96 -12.68 -19.64
CA VAL A 454 -4.83 -13.66 -18.97
C VAL A 454 -6.18 -13.09 -18.49
N LYS A 455 -6.47 -11.80 -18.71
CA LYS A 455 -7.66 -11.11 -18.17
C LYS A 455 -8.98 -11.85 -18.43
N LYS A 456 -9.13 -12.42 -19.64
CA LYS A 456 -10.36 -13.10 -20.09
C LYS A 456 -10.58 -14.47 -19.43
N ASN A 457 -9.54 -15.02 -18.82
CA ASN A 457 -9.50 -16.38 -18.28
C ASN A 457 -9.83 -16.43 -16.79
N PHE A 458 -10.04 -15.29 -16.14
CA PHE A 458 -10.52 -15.23 -14.78
C PHE A 458 -11.98 -15.69 -14.66
N ILE A 459 -12.28 -16.46 -13.62
CA ILE A 459 -13.65 -16.82 -13.20
C ILE A 459 -13.74 -16.67 -11.69
N ALA A 460 -14.73 -15.93 -11.19
CA ALA A 460 -15.04 -15.93 -9.76
C ALA A 460 -15.95 -17.13 -9.41
N MET A 461 -15.49 -18.00 -8.51
CA MET A 461 -16.25 -19.16 -8.00
C MET A 461 -16.74 -18.85 -6.59
N LEU A 462 -18.03 -18.53 -6.46
CA LEU A 462 -18.60 -18.03 -5.22
C LEU A 462 -19.20 -19.17 -4.40
N THR A 463 -18.61 -19.48 -3.25
CA THR A 463 -18.99 -20.60 -2.38
C THR A 463 -20.05 -20.23 -1.35
N PHE A 464 -20.60 -21.24 -0.65
CA PHE A 464 -21.65 -21.08 0.38
C PHE A 464 -22.94 -20.42 -0.13
N CYS A 465 -23.28 -20.57 -1.41
CA CYS A 465 -24.44 -19.92 -2.01
C CYS A 465 -25.79 -20.53 -1.56
N ASP A 466 -26.70 -19.71 -1.06
CA ASP A 466 -28.09 -20.08 -0.71
C ASP A 466 -29.07 -20.05 -1.92
N GLY A 467 -28.55 -19.84 -3.12
CA GLY A 467 -29.33 -19.66 -4.35
C GLY A 467 -29.64 -18.19 -4.70
N LYS A 468 -29.61 -17.24 -3.74
CA LYS A 468 -29.88 -15.81 -3.98
C LYS A 468 -28.73 -15.12 -4.74
N LYS A 469 -28.75 -13.79 -4.82
CA LYS A 469 -27.64 -12.98 -5.37
C LYS A 469 -26.53 -12.86 -4.30
N PRO A 470 -25.30 -13.35 -4.56
CA PRO A 470 -24.17 -13.19 -3.66
C PRO A 470 -23.89 -11.72 -3.32
N GLN A 471 -23.64 -11.43 -2.05
CA GLN A 471 -23.35 -10.07 -1.56
C GLN A 471 -21.95 -9.61 -1.98
N VAL A 472 -21.00 -10.55 -2.05
CA VAL A 472 -19.60 -10.34 -2.46
C VAL A 472 -19.42 -9.77 -3.87
N ILE A 473 -20.44 -9.89 -4.74
CA ILE A 473 -20.45 -9.27 -6.08
C ILE A 473 -20.23 -7.75 -5.99
N ASN A 474 -20.88 -7.08 -5.03
CA ASN A 474 -20.75 -5.63 -4.87
C ASN A 474 -19.31 -5.26 -4.46
N ALA A 475 -18.65 -6.10 -3.66
CA ALA A 475 -17.28 -5.89 -3.22
C ALA A 475 -16.25 -6.14 -4.35
N LEU A 476 -16.48 -7.17 -5.18
CA LEU A 476 -15.67 -7.47 -6.37
C LEU A 476 -15.83 -6.41 -7.47
N GLN A 477 -16.99 -5.78 -7.57
CA GLN A 477 -17.29 -4.67 -8.51
C GLN A 477 -16.90 -3.28 -7.97
N SER A 478 -16.47 -3.16 -6.71
CA SER A 478 -16.03 -1.88 -6.15
C SER A 478 -14.77 -1.37 -6.86
N LYS A 479 -14.67 -0.04 -7.04
CA LYS A 479 -13.47 0.62 -7.58
C LYS A 479 -12.22 0.40 -6.73
N GLU A 480 -12.39 0.10 -5.44
CA GLU A 480 -11.29 -0.29 -4.54
C GLU A 480 -10.79 -1.72 -4.78
N CYS A 481 -11.59 -2.56 -5.44
CA CYS A 481 -11.19 -3.91 -5.82
C CYS A 481 -10.65 -3.89 -7.24
N ILE A 482 -9.37 -4.24 -7.39
CA ILE A 482 -8.72 -4.36 -8.69
C ILE A 482 -9.38 -5.40 -9.62
N PHE A 483 -10.11 -6.39 -9.08
CA PHE A 483 -10.90 -7.30 -9.91
C PHE A 483 -11.99 -6.59 -10.74
N SER A 484 -12.48 -5.43 -10.30
CA SER A 484 -13.40 -4.58 -11.08
C SER A 484 -12.81 -4.11 -12.42
N THR A 485 -11.48 -4.08 -12.56
CA THR A 485 -10.76 -3.79 -13.81
C THR A 485 -10.62 -4.98 -14.75
N ILE A 486 -10.92 -6.20 -14.25
CA ILE A 486 -10.83 -7.46 -14.98
C ILE A 486 -12.22 -7.90 -15.45
N ILE A 487 -13.26 -7.73 -14.61
CA ILE A 487 -14.66 -8.09 -14.92
C ILE A 487 -15.12 -7.67 -16.33
N PRO A 488 -14.83 -6.46 -16.86
CA PRO A 488 -15.27 -6.06 -18.20
C PRO A 488 -14.66 -6.86 -19.36
N GLU A 489 -13.55 -7.56 -19.12
CA GLU A 489 -12.83 -8.36 -20.13
C GLU A 489 -13.25 -9.85 -20.12
N ILE A 490 -14.00 -10.28 -19.10
CA ILE A 490 -14.43 -11.68 -18.92
C ILE A 490 -15.79 -11.87 -19.61
N ASP A 491 -15.89 -12.83 -20.52
CA ASP A 491 -17.16 -13.20 -21.14
C ASP A 491 -18.18 -13.65 -20.09
N ASN A 492 -19.45 -13.25 -20.23
CA ASN A 492 -20.46 -13.63 -19.24
C ASN A 492 -20.78 -15.14 -19.27
N PRO A 493 -21.06 -15.77 -18.11
CA PRO A 493 -20.99 -15.19 -16.77
C PRO A 493 -19.54 -15.09 -16.26
N TRP A 494 -19.19 -13.96 -15.64
CA TRP A 494 -17.86 -13.74 -15.02
C TRP A 494 -17.74 -14.36 -13.62
N TYR A 495 -18.86 -14.78 -13.02
CA TYR A 495 -18.91 -15.52 -11.77
C TYR A 495 -19.88 -16.71 -11.85
N LEU A 496 -19.61 -17.74 -11.07
CA LEU A 496 -20.49 -18.90 -10.88
C LEU A 496 -20.76 -19.12 -9.39
N LYS A 497 -21.90 -19.74 -9.07
CA LYS A 497 -22.37 -19.94 -7.68
C LYS A 497 -22.24 -21.40 -7.31
N PHE A 498 -21.66 -21.71 -6.16
CA PHE A 498 -21.48 -23.07 -5.69
C PHE A 498 -22.06 -23.25 -4.29
N ASN A 499 -22.89 -24.28 -4.18
CA ASN A 499 -23.26 -24.87 -2.91
C ASN A 499 -22.80 -26.32 -2.94
N ASN A 500 -21.93 -26.67 -1.98
CA ASN A 500 -21.28 -27.97 -1.88
C ASN A 500 -21.57 -28.63 -0.52
N SER A 501 -22.62 -28.20 0.22
CA SER A 501 -22.93 -28.82 1.52
C SER A 501 -23.29 -30.30 1.36
N ALA A 502 -24.13 -30.61 0.37
CA ALA A 502 -24.64 -31.95 0.08
C ALA A 502 -23.61 -32.96 -0.44
N ILE A 503 -22.31 -32.62 -0.55
CA ILE A 503 -21.32 -33.52 -1.15
C ILE A 503 -21.06 -34.76 -0.28
N TYR A 504 -21.08 -34.61 1.05
CA TYR A 504 -20.82 -35.67 2.03
C TYR A 504 -22.04 -36.04 2.89
N ASP A 505 -23.25 -35.59 2.52
CA ASP A 505 -24.47 -35.90 3.27
C ASP A 505 -24.94 -37.35 2.99
N ASP A 506 -25.04 -38.17 4.04
CA ASP A 506 -25.58 -39.54 3.98
C ASP A 506 -27.10 -39.56 3.72
N ASN A 507 -27.83 -38.51 4.13
CA ASN A 507 -29.29 -38.45 4.01
C ASN A 507 -29.75 -37.99 2.61
N THR A 508 -29.56 -38.86 1.62
CA THR A 508 -29.91 -38.58 0.22
C THR A 508 -31.42 -38.43 -0.05
N GLU A 509 -32.27 -38.82 0.91
CA GLU A 509 -33.72 -38.66 0.83
C GLU A 509 -34.20 -37.25 1.24
N ASP A 510 -33.40 -36.48 1.99
CA ASP A 510 -33.77 -35.12 2.40
C ASP A 510 -33.94 -34.15 1.22
N GLU A 511 -35.03 -33.38 1.22
CA GLU A 511 -35.37 -32.47 0.13
C GLU A 511 -34.35 -31.33 -0.03
N PHE A 512 -33.78 -30.82 1.07
CA PHE A 512 -32.78 -29.76 1.01
C PHE A 512 -31.44 -30.30 0.48
N THR A 513 -31.01 -31.48 0.93
CA THR A 513 -29.82 -32.17 0.43
C THR A 513 -29.94 -32.46 -1.07
N GLN A 514 -31.08 -32.97 -1.54
CA GLN A 514 -31.36 -33.13 -2.98
C GLN A 514 -31.36 -31.80 -3.75
N MET A 515 -31.97 -30.75 -3.20
CA MET A 515 -32.00 -29.42 -3.80
C MET A 515 -30.60 -28.81 -3.93
N PHE A 516 -29.79 -28.86 -2.86
CA PHE A 516 -28.43 -28.33 -2.85
C PHE A 516 -27.49 -29.13 -3.76
N TRP A 517 -27.61 -30.46 -3.79
CA TRP A 517 -26.89 -31.30 -4.75
C TRP A 517 -27.20 -30.91 -6.20
N LYS A 518 -28.49 -30.83 -6.55
CA LYS A 518 -28.95 -30.47 -7.90
C LYS A 518 -28.49 -29.06 -8.29
N LEU A 519 -28.52 -28.12 -7.35
CA LEU A 519 -27.99 -26.77 -7.57
C LEU A 519 -26.47 -26.79 -7.79
N GLY A 520 -25.70 -27.47 -6.95
CA GLY A 520 -24.25 -27.58 -7.06
C GLY A 520 -23.82 -28.19 -8.40
N MET A 521 -24.36 -29.36 -8.74
CA MET A 521 -24.04 -30.08 -9.99
C MET A 521 -24.41 -29.29 -11.24
N LYS A 522 -25.56 -28.57 -11.25
CA LYS A 522 -25.89 -27.69 -12.36
C LYS A 522 -24.83 -26.58 -12.56
N ASN A 523 -24.37 -25.95 -11.49
CA ASN A 523 -23.35 -24.90 -11.61
C ASN A 523 -21.97 -25.46 -12.03
N PHE A 524 -21.67 -26.73 -11.74
CA PHE A 524 -20.51 -27.41 -12.33
C PHE A 524 -20.70 -27.71 -13.83
N ASP A 525 -21.91 -28.02 -14.29
CA ASP A 525 -22.19 -28.18 -15.72
C ASP A 525 -22.04 -26.84 -16.48
N ASP A 526 -22.51 -25.74 -15.89
CA ASP A 526 -22.29 -24.38 -16.38
C ASP A 526 -20.78 -24.04 -16.39
N PHE A 527 -20.02 -24.46 -15.36
CA PHE A 527 -18.57 -24.27 -15.29
C PHE A 527 -17.82 -25.07 -16.35
N ILE A 528 -18.13 -26.36 -16.54
CA ILE A 528 -17.55 -27.22 -17.58
C ILE A 528 -17.82 -26.62 -18.96
N THR A 529 -19.06 -26.19 -19.21
CA THR A 529 -19.44 -25.56 -20.48
C THR A 529 -18.63 -24.29 -20.74
N LYS A 530 -18.43 -23.43 -19.73
CA LYS A 530 -17.57 -22.24 -19.85
C LYS A 530 -16.10 -22.62 -20.08
N LEU A 531 -15.60 -23.58 -19.32
CA LEU A 531 -14.19 -24.00 -19.32
C LEU A 531 -13.75 -24.59 -20.67
N LEU A 532 -14.61 -25.39 -21.32
CA LEU A 532 -14.38 -25.96 -22.65
C LEU A 532 -14.25 -24.88 -23.74
N ASN A 533 -14.80 -23.69 -23.52
CA ASN A 533 -14.76 -22.57 -24.47
C ASN A 533 -13.65 -21.53 -24.16
N LEU A 534 -12.92 -21.67 -23.04
CA LEU A 534 -11.87 -20.71 -22.68
C LEU A 534 -10.57 -20.95 -23.47
N PRO A 535 -9.96 -19.90 -24.04
CA PRO A 535 -8.73 -20.03 -24.83
C PRO A 535 -7.57 -20.44 -23.94
N ARG A 536 -6.70 -21.32 -24.46
CA ARG A 536 -5.44 -21.69 -23.82
C ARG A 536 -4.43 -20.54 -23.98
N ILE A 537 -3.84 -20.07 -22.88
CA ILE A 537 -2.90 -18.94 -22.85
C ILE A 537 -1.54 -19.36 -22.30
N SER A 538 -0.48 -19.08 -23.05
CA SER A 538 0.91 -19.24 -22.60
C SER A 538 1.22 -18.35 -21.40
N LEU A 539 1.85 -18.91 -20.38
CA LEU A 539 2.32 -18.17 -19.20
C LEU A 539 3.64 -17.43 -19.43
N GLU A 540 4.11 -17.30 -20.67
CA GLU A 540 5.36 -16.59 -21.02
C GLU A 540 5.38 -15.14 -20.51
N LYS A 541 4.31 -14.36 -20.73
CA LYS A 541 4.23 -12.98 -20.21
C LYS A 541 4.17 -12.96 -18.68
N SER A 542 3.52 -13.93 -18.05
CA SER A 542 3.44 -14.07 -16.59
C SER A 542 4.81 -14.41 -15.97
N ARG A 543 5.57 -15.34 -16.57
CA ARG A 543 6.97 -15.60 -16.19
C ARG A 543 7.83 -14.36 -16.32
N GLU A 544 7.67 -13.60 -17.41
CA GLU A 544 8.44 -12.39 -17.66
C GLU A 544 8.05 -11.22 -16.71
N VAL A 545 6.77 -11.13 -16.30
CA VAL A 545 6.29 -10.25 -15.22
C VAL A 545 6.98 -10.59 -13.90
N LEU A 546 6.99 -11.88 -13.52
CA LEU A 546 7.63 -12.36 -12.30
C LEU A 546 9.15 -12.10 -12.31
N LYS A 547 9.83 -12.38 -13.43
CA LYS A 547 11.25 -12.10 -13.64
C LYS A 547 11.57 -10.60 -13.52
N ARG A 548 10.77 -9.72 -14.13
CA ARG A 548 10.93 -8.26 -13.99
C ARG A 548 10.69 -7.77 -12.57
N ARG A 549 9.64 -8.26 -11.89
CA ARG A 549 9.35 -7.90 -10.48
C ARG A 549 10.49 -8.30 -9.55
N GLU A 550 11.09 -9.47 -9.74
CA GLU A 550 12.27 -9.90 -8.99
C GLU A 550 13.51 -9.06 -9.33
N ARG A 551 13.77 -8.81 -10.62
CA ARG A 551 14.90 -7.97 -11.06
C ARG A 551 14.84 -6.55 -10.49
N ILE A 552 13.66 -5.93 -10.44
CA ILE A 552 13.46 -4.61 -9.82
C ILE A 552 13.86 -4.66 -8.34
N LYS A 553 13.38 -5.66 -7.57
CA LYS A 553 13.78 -5.82 -6.16
C LYS A 553 15.30 -5.94 -6.00
N VAL A 554 15.96 -6.72 -6.86
CA VAL A 554 17.41 -6.93 -6.82
C VAL A 554 18.20 -5.66 -7.22
N GLN A 555 17.72 -4.90 -8.21
CA GLN A 555 18.31 -3.60 -8.55
C GLN A 555 18.12 -2.58 -7.42
N LEU A 556 16.95 -2.56 -6.75
CA LEU A 556 16.67 -1.68 -5.63
C LEU A 556 17.55 -1.98 -4.42
N GLU A 557 17.70 -3.23 -4.00
CA GLU A 557 18.64 -3.58 -2.91
C GLU A 557 20.11 -3.35 -3.32
N GLY A 558 20.45 -3.57 -4.59
CA GLY A 558 21.74 -3.22 -5.17
C GLY A 558 22.02 -1.71 -5.24
N LEU A 559 20.98 -0.88 -5.34
CA LEU A 559 21.04 0.58 -5.28
C LEU A 559 21.17 1.05 -3.83
N ARG A 560 20.31 0.54 -2.93
CA ARG A 560 20.35 0.77 -1.47
C ARG A 560 21.74 0.49 -0.90
N THR A 561 22.33 -0.65 -1.27
CA THR A 561 23.70 -1.04 -0.84
C THR A 561 24.75 -0.06 -1.37
N SER A 562 24.69 0.34 -2.65
CA SER A 562 25.61 1.34 -3.23
C SER A 562 25.50 2.69 -2.51
N LEU A 563 24.28 3.16 -2.23
CA LEU A 563 24.05 4.42 -1.53
C LEU A 563 24.58 4.35 -0.09
N ASN A 564 24.22 3.33 0.67
CA ASN A 564 24.62 3.19 2.07
C ASN A 564 26.15 3.12 2.22
N ASN A 565 26.84 2.45 1.30
CA ASN A 565 28.30 2.46 1.24
C ASN A 565 28.87 3.86 0.97
N GLY A 566 28.25 4.64 0.07
CA GLY A 566 28.66 6.02 -0.19
C GLY A 566 28.38 7.00 0.95
N LEU A 567 27.23 6.89 1.60
CA LEU A 567 26.87 7.71 2.77
C LEU A 567 27.77 7.39 3.96
N SER A 568 28.05 6.11 4.21
CA SER A 568 28.99 5.72 5.28
C SER A 568 30.42 6.15 4.96
N LYS A 569 30.82 6.16 3.68
CA LYS A 569 32.11 6.70 3.28
C LYS A 569 32.17 8.21 3.51
N LEU A 570 31.13 8.97 3.18
CA LEU A 570 31.03 10.40 3.51
C LEU A 570 31.12 10.67 5.02
N ASP A 571 30.51 9.83 5.86
CA ASP A 571 30.54 9.96 7.32
C ASP A 571 31.94 9.71 7.89
N GLU A 572 32.64 8.66 7.44
CA GLU A 572 34.07 8.42 7.73
C GLU A 572 34.90 9.68 7.43
N ILE A 573 34.65 10.30 6.28
CA ILE A 573 35.39 11.46 5.77
C ILE A 573 35.13 12.72 6.59
N LYS A 574 33.88 12.97 6.98
CA LYS A 574 33.52 14.09 7.88
C LYS A 574 34.25 13.95 9.21
N GLN A 575 34.21 12.75 9.81
CA GLN A 575 34.93 12.47 11.06
C GLN A 575 36.44 12.69 10.90
N ILE A 576 37.07 12.21 9.81
CA ILE A 576 38.48 12.48 9.52
C ILE A 576 38.72 14.00 9.45
N TYR A 577 37.94 14.74 8.66
CA TYR A 577 38.13 16.18 8.48
C TYR A 577 38.03 16.95 9.81
N GLU A 578 37.04 16.63 10.65
CA GLU A 578 36.91 17.18 12.00
C GLU A 578 38.17 16.92 12.84
N GLN A 579 38.72 15.69 12.81
CA GLN A 579 39.95 15.38 13.54
C GLN A 579 41.16 16.18 13.03
N PHE A 580 41.27 16.38 11.71
CA PHE A 580 42.31 17.22 11.11
C PHE A 580 42.13 18.71 11.42
N TYR A 581 40.90 19.21 11.47
CA TYR A 581 40.58 20.59 11.84
C TYR A 581 40.86 20.87 13.32
N LEU A 582 40.44 19.97 14.22
CA LEU A 582 40.72 20.05 15.65
C LEU A 582 42.23 19.98 15.96
N ASN A 583 42.98 19.21 15.16
CA ASN A 583 44.44 19.09 15.26
C ASN A 583 45.20 19.98 14.25
N ARG A 584 44.58 21.02 13.69
CA ARG A 584 45.13 21.83 12.58
C ARG A 584 46.54 22.35 12.78
N ASP A 585 46.94 22.64 14.02
CA ASP A 585 48.26 23.19 14.30
C ASP A 585 49.34 22.09 14.28
N LYS A 586 49.01 20.86 14.72
CA LYS A 586 49.83 19.66 14.48
C LYS A 586 49.96 19.38 12.98
N VAL A 587 48.85 19.47 12.23
CA VAL A 587 48.81 19.28 10.77
C VAL A 587 49.71 20.30 10.04
N LYS A 588 49.69 21.58 10.44
CA LYS A 588 50.61 22.61 9.91
C LYS A 588 52.07 22.28 10.19
N ASN A 589 52.37 21.78 11.39
CA ASN A 589 53.71 21.41 11.81
C ASN A 589 54.19 20.06 11.20
N ASN A 590 53.33 19.33 10.48
CA ASN A 590 53.53 17.93 10.06
C ASN A 590 53.80 16.97 11.23
N GLU A 591 53.22 17.23 12.40
CA GLU A 591 53.23 16.32 13.54
C GLU A 591 52.18 15.22 13.32
N ASN A 592 52.58 13.95 13.50
CA ASN A 592 51.66 12.82 13.41
C ASN A 592 50.84 12.66 14.70
N PHE A 593 49.60 12.21 14.59
CA PHE A 593 48.70 11.95 15.73
C PHE A 593 47.73 10.81 15.39
N THR A 594 47.28 10.09 16.42
CA THR A 594 46.24 9.04 16.31
C THR A 594 44.86 9.60 16.60
N PHE A 595 43.85 9.11 15.89
CA PHE A 595 42.45 9.35 16.19
C PHE A 595 41.61 8.11 15.84
N THR A 596 40.32 8.11 16.18
CA THR A 596 39.41 6.99 15.91
C THR A 596 38.27 7.44 15.03
N VAL A 597 37.97 6.67 13.99
CA VAL A 597 36.86 6.90 13.06
C VAL A 597 36.03 5.64 12.88
N ASN A 598 34.75 5.84 12.60
CA ASN A 598 33.87 4.76 12.17
C ASN A 598 34.15 4.47 10.69
N ILE A 599 34.61 3.26 10.38
CA ILE A 599 34.84 2.78 9.00
C ILE A 599 33.81 1.71 8.65
N THR A 600 33.46 1.60 7.37
CA THR A 600 32.63 0.49 6.88
C THR A 600 33.52 -0.66 6.43
N VAL A 601 33.43 -1.78 7.15
CA VAL A 601 34.22 -2.99 6.90
C VAL A 601 33.33 -4.06 6.27
N GLN A 602 33.83 -4.69 5.22
CA GLN A 602 33.13 -5.81 4.61
C GLN A 602 33.43 -7.12 5.36
N LYS A 603 32.39 -7.81 5.82
CA LYS A 603 32.50 -9.13 6.46
C LYS A 603 31.86 -10.21 5.60
N LYS A 604 32.31 -11.45 5.80
CA LYS A 604 31.63 -12.65 5.30
C LYS A 604 30.72 -13.18 6.40
N ILE A 605 29.44 -13.35 6.08
CA ILE A 605 28.44 -13.96 6.94
C ILE A 605 28.09 -15.32 6.32
N ASP A 606 28.30 -16.40 7.07
CA ASP A 606 27.96 -17.75 6.63
C ASP A 606 26.44 -17.89 6.42
N LEU A 607 26.06 -18.68 5.42
CA LEU A 607 24.67 -18.90 5.03
C LEU A 607 24.08 -20.15 5.70
N GLU A 608 22.76 -20.13 5.91
CA GLU A 608 22.06 -21.30 6.42
C GLU A 608 21.91 -22.40 5.35
N ARG A 609 21.61 -23.63 5.79
CA ARG A 609 21.44 -24.75 4.85
C ARG A 609 20.19 -24.55 3.99
N GLY A 610 20.39 -24.52 2.68
CA GLY A 610 19.32 -24.31 1.69
C GLY A 610 19.23 -22.89 1.17
N GLU A 611 20.02 -21.96 1.73
CA GLU A 611 20.20 -20.63 1.15
C GLU A 611 21.26 -20.63 0.06
N TYR A 612 21.06 -19.80 -0.97
CA TYR A 612 22.03 -19.60 -2.04
C TYR A 612 22.26 -18.11 -2.29
N VAL A 613 23.40 -17.79 -2.88
CA VAL A 613 23.87 -16.42 -3.13
C VAL A 613 24.45 -16.31 -4.53
N THR A 614 24.49 -15.11 -5.07
CA THR A 614 25.25 -14.78 -6.28
C THR A 614 26.32 -13.75 -5.90
N ASN A 615 27.52 -14.24 -5.61
CA ASN A 615 28.69 -13.41 -5.29
C ASN A 615 29.49 -13.14 -6.56
N CYS A 616 29.91 -11.89 -6.77
CA CYS A 616 30.85 -11.54 -7.83
C CYS A 616 32.30 -11.78 -7.36
N LEU A 617 32.98 -12.73 -7.98
CA LEU A 617 34.38 -13.11 -7.70
C LEU A 617 35.39 -12.03 -8.13
N LYS A 618 35.00 -11.13 -9.05
CA LYS A 618 35.85 -9.99 -9.46
C LYS A 618 35.70 -8.79 -8.50
N CYS A 619 34.49 -8.53 -8.03
CA CYS A 619 34.20 -7.38 -7.16
C CYS A 619 34.24 -7.71 -5.66
N ASN A 620 34.36 -8.99 -5.29
CA ASN A 620 34.25 -9.48 -3.91
C ASN A 620 33.02 -8.92 -3.19
N LYS A 621 31.84 -9.03 -3.79
CA LYS A 621 30.58 -8.57 -3.18
C LYS A 621 29.40 -9.45 -3.53
N THR A 622 28.38 -9.43 -2.67
CA THR A 622 27.06 -10.01 -2.93
C THR A 622 26.36 -9.19 -4.01
N CYS A 623 25.87 -9.85 -5.07
CA CYS A 623 25.05 -9.22 -6.12
C CYS A 623 23.58 -9.64 -6.04
N HIS A 624 23.26 -10.79 -5.45
CA HIS A 624 21.88 -11.21 -5.15
C HIS A 624 21.88 -12.20 -3.98
N TYR A 625 21.05 -11.93 -2.98
CA TYR A 625 20.73 -12.82 -1.87
C TYR A 625 19.34 -12.45 -1.28
N PRO A 626 18.50 -13.43 -0.91
CA PRO A 626 18.64 -14.86 -1.20
C PRO A 626 18.43 -15.13 -2.70
N CYS A 627 19.29 -15.95 -3.29
CA CYS A 627 19.17 -16.38 -4.68
C CYS A 627 18.47 -17.74 -4.75
N GLY A 628 17.59 -17.96 -5.73
CA GLY A 628 16.97 -19.28 -5.95
C GLY A 628 17.89 -20.33 -6.58
N ILE A 629 19.06 -19.93 -7.12
CA ILE A 629 19.93 -20.81 -7.92
C ILE A 629 21.03 -21.43 -7.04
N ALA A 630 20.92 -22.73 -6.81
CA ALA A 630 21.89 -23.51 -6.04
C ALA A 630 23.26 -23.69 -6.73
N GLY A 631 23.30 -23.69 -8.06
CA GLY A 631 24.51 -23.86 -8.85
C GLY A 631 25.37 -22.60 -9.01
N ASP A 632 26.58 -22.79 -9.53
CA ASP A 632 27.53 -21.71 -9.89
C ASP A 632 27.27 -21.12 -11.28
N VAL A 633 26.43 -21.75 -12.11
CA VAL A 633 25.94 -21.15 -13.34
C VAL A 633 24.84 -20.15 -12.96
N LYS A 634 25.15 -18.86 -13.08
CA LYS A 634 24.32 -17.74 -12.58
C LYS A 634 23.64 -16.91 -13.67
N ASP A 635 23.68 -17.34 -14.92
CA ASP A 635 23.03 -16.67 -16.07
C ASP A 635 21.53 -16.40 -15.86
N GLY A 636 20.80 -17.35 -15.26
CA GLY A 636 19.39 -17.20 -14.89
C GLY A 636 19.11 -16.37 -13.63
N CYS A 637 20.12 -15.82 -12.95
CA CYS A 637 19.94 -15.09 -11.70
C CYS A 637 19.29 -13.72 -11.95
N ALA A 638 18.37 -13.27 -11.10
CA ALA A 638 17.67 -11.99 -11.27
C ALA A 638 18.55 -10.73 -11.26
N CYS A 639 19.82 -10.82 -10.83
CA CYS A 639 20.81 -9.75 -11.00
C CYS A 639 21.53 -9.77 -12.36
N ILE A 640 21.26 -10.74 -13.24
CA ILE A 640 21.87 -10.90 -14.56
C ILE A 640 20.83 -10.57 -15.65
N ASP A 641 21.28 -9.84 -16.66
CA ASP A 641 20.55 -9.57 -17.89
C ASP A 641 21.50 -9.43 -19.07
N ASN A 642 21.14 -9.99 -20.22
CA ASN A 642 21.99 -10.03 -21.42
C ASN A 642 23.46 -10.42 -21.08
N ASP A 643 23.62 -11.48 -20.30
CA ASP A 643 24.88 -11.99 -19.75
C ASP A 643 25.63 -11.12 -18.72
N TYR A 644 25.19 -9.90 -18.41
CA TYR A 644 25.87 -8.98 -17.48
C TYR A 644 25.07 -8.72 -16.20
N CYS A 645 25.78 -8.49 -15.09
CA CYS A 645 25.17 -8.20 -13.82
C CYS A 645 24.78 -6.72 -13.66
N ASN A 646 23.51 -6.41 -13.44
CA ASN A 646 23.05 -5.03 -13.20
C ASN A 646 23.47 -4.46 -11.82
N VAL A 647 23.91 -5.29 -10.87
CA VAL A 647 24.42 -4.84 -9.57
C VAL A 647 25.93 -4.52 -9.59
N CYS A 648 26.69 -5.03 -10.56
CA CYS A 648 28.15 -4.84 -10.61
C CYS A 648 28.82 -4.68 -11.99
N GLY A 649 28.05 -4.68 -13.08
CA GLY A 649 28.53 -4.56 -14.46
C GLY A 649 29.39 -5.75 -14.97
N CYS A 650 29.57 -6.81 -14.18
CA CYS A 650 30.41 -7.95 -14.57
C CYS A 650 29.59 -9.05 -15.26
N HIS A 651 30.19 -9.73 -16.23
CA HIS A 651 29.61 -10.90 -16.91
C HIS A 651 29.24 -12.01 -15.90
N TYR A 652 28.18 -12.79 -16.17
CA TYR A 652 27.65 -13.79 -15.23
C TYR A 652 28.69 -14.85 -14.84
N THR A 653 29.60 -15.22 -15.75
CA THR A 653 30.73 -16.16 -15.48
C THR A 653 31.74 -15.66 -14.44
N ARG A 654 31.64 -14.40 -13.99
CA ARG A 654 32.38 -13.87 -12.85
C ARG A 654 31.61 -13.99 -11.53
N HIS A 655 30.45 -14.64 -11.54
CA HIS A 655 29.62 -14.88 -10.38
C HIS A 655 29.56 -16.38 -10.09
N ALA A 656 29.46 -16.71 -8.80
CA ALA A 656 29.32 -18.08 -8.32
C ALA A 656 28.43 -18.11 -7.09
N ASN A 657 28.02 -19.30 -6.68
CA ASN A 657 27.46 -19.52 -5.35
C ASN A 657 28.59 -19.51 -4.30
N SER A 658 28.24 -19.45 -3.02
CA SER A 658 29.18 -19.47 -1.91
C SER A 658 28.48 -19.90 -0.63
N LYS A 659 29.23 -20.41 0.35
CA LYS A 659 28.71 -20.70 1.70
C LYS A 659 28.53 -19.45 2.57
N TYR A 660 28.84 -18.27 2.02
CA TYR A 660 28.76 -16.99 2.71
C TYR A 660 28.24 -15.90 1.78
N ARG A 661 27.58 -14.88 2.34
CA ARG A 661 27.37 -13.58 1.70
C ARG A 661 28.35 -12.55 2.24
N PHE A 662 28.69 -11.56 1.43
CA PHE A 662 29.33 -10.35 1.91
C PHE A 662 28.28 -9.39 2.47
N ASP A 663 28.57 -8.79 3.62
CA ASP A 663 27.77 -7.74 4.26
C ASP A 663 28.70 -6.62 4.76
N TYR A 664 28.13 -5.45 5.06
CA TYR A 664 28.88 -4.24 5.44
C TYR A 664 28.51 -3.80 6.86
N VAL A 665 29.50 -3.80 7.75
CA VAL A 665 29.34 -3.40 9.15
C VAL A 665 30.22 -2.21 9.49
N ILE A 666 29.73 -1.35 10.38
CA ILE A 666 30.49 -0.20 10.87
C ILE A 666 31.34 -0.66 12.06
N GLU A 667 32.65 -0.43 11.99
CA GLU A 667 33.59 -0.69 13.08
C GLU A 667 34.41 0.56 13.40
N LYS A 668 34.87 0.68 14.64
CA LYS A 668 35.79 1.75 15.04
C LYS A 668 37.22 1.32 14.77
N GLU A 669 37.90 2.04 13.88
CA GLU A 669 39.32 1.85 13.61
C GLU A 669 40.12 3.03 14.17
N GLN A 670 41.25 2.73 14.82
CA GLN A 670 42.24 3.73 15.19
C GLN A 670 43.20 3.91 14.01
N GLN A 671 43.34 5.14 13.52
CA GLN A 671 44.20 5.50 12.39
C GLN A 671 45.17 6.61 12.81
N THR A 672 46.33 6.68 12.16
CA THR A 672 47.24 7.84 12.26
C THR A 672 46.97 8.85 11.15
N ALA A 673 47.22 10.12 11.44
CA ALA A 673 47.14 11.19 10.45
C ALA A 673 48.05 10.91 9.24
N GLN A 674 49.26 10.36 9.45
CA GLN A 674 50.17 10.01 8.37
C GLN A 674 49.59 8.94 7.43
N GLU A 675 49.05 7.83 7.93
CA GLU A 675 48.46 6.76 7.10
C GLU A 675 47.25 7.24 6.28
N VAL A 676 46.52 8.23 6.80
CA VAL A 676 45.39 8.86 6.09
C VAL A 676 45.93 9.82 5.02
N LEU A 677 46.88 10.69 5.35
CA LEU A 677 47.53 11.59 4.40
C LEU A 677 48.18 10.82 3.24
N GLU A 678 48.88 9.72 3.51
CA GLU A 678 49.50 8.88 2.47
C GLU A 678 48.47 8.19 1.56
N ARG A 679 47.29 7.81 2.08
CA ARG A 679 46.19 7.25 1.29
C ARG A 679 45.62 8.21 0.24
N TYR A 680 45.62 9.52 0.52
CA TYR A 680 44.92 10.51 -0.30
C TYR A 680 45.83 11.47 -1.09
N ASN A 681 47.15 11.50 -0.83
CA ASN A 681 48.08 12.42 -1.50
C ASN A 681 48.97 11.81 -2.59
N GLU A 682 49.01 12.47 -3.74
CA GLU A 682 50.13 12.40 -4.69
C GLU A 682 51.23 13.40 -4.30
N GLY A 683 51.91 13.15 -3.17
CA GLY A 683 53.16 13.86 -2.80
C GLY A 683 53.05 15.26 -2.16
N LYS A 684 51.87 15.67 -1.66
CA LYS A 684 51.67 16.95 -0.92
C LYS A 684 51.88 16.80 0.59
N LYS A 685 52.08 17.92 1.30
CA LYS A 685 52.24 18.02 2.77
C LYS A 685 51.39 19.16 3.37
N GLY A 686 51.10 19.11 4.68
CA GLY A 686 50.36 20.15 5.42
C GLY A 686 48.91 20.36 4.94
N MET A 687 48.34 21.55 5.20
CA MET A 687 46.94 21.88 4.87
C MET A 687 46.53 21.63 3.41
N ALA A 688 47.45 21.86 2.46
CA ALA A 688 47.21 21.62 1.03
C ALA A 688 46.96 20.14 0.69
N SER A 689 47.27 19.23 1.61
CA SER A 689 46.83 17.84 1.55
C SER A 689 45.36 17.67 1.95
N ALA A 690 44.95 18.24 3.09
CA ALA A 690 43.59 18.06 3.62
C ALA A 690 42.53 18.58 2.63
N GLU A 691 42.81 19.70 1.97
CA GLU A 691 41.99 20.22 0.86
C GLU A 691 42.00 19.28 -0.37
N SER A 692 43.16 18.70 -0.71
CA SER A 692 43.28 17.74 -1.82
C SER A 692 42.54 16.43 -1.53
N MET A 693 42.49 16.02 -0.26
CA MET A 693 41.71 14.90 0.22
C MET A 693 40.22 15.19 0.10
N LEU A 694 39.71 16.29 0.68
CA LEU A 694 38.30 16.71 0.53
C LEU A 694 37.85 16.73 -0.94
N LYS A 695 38.65 17.30 -1.84
CA LYS A 695 38.30 17.37 -3.27
C LYS A 695 38.18 16.00 -3.92
N LYS A 696 39.13 15.09 -3.68
CA LYS A 696 39.08 13.71 -4.20
C LYS A 696 37.84 12.95 -3.71
N LEU A 697 37.33 13.34 -2.55
CA LEU A 697 36.20 12.73 -1.88
C LEU A 697 34.85 13.33 -2.32
N GLU A 698 34.81 14.62 -2.66
CA GLU A 698 33.71 15.20 -3.44
C GLU A 698 33.59 14.53 -4.82
N GLU A 699 34.73 14.20 -5.45
CA GLU A 699 34.80 13.47 -6.72
C GLU A 699 34.31 12.01 -6.57
N ASP A 700 34.73 11.28 -5.53
CA ASP A 700 34.25 9.92 -5.22
C ASP A 700 32.75 9.91 -4.87
N TYR A 701 32.26 10.87 -4.08
CA TYR A 701 30.82 10.98 -3.79
C TYR A 701 30.01 11.28 -5.05
N TYR A 702 30.48 12.21 -5.89
CA TYR A 702 29.83 12.49 -7.17
C TYR A 702 29.79 11.26 -8.08
N LYS A 703 30.87 10.45 -8.10
CA LYS A 703 30.88 9.17 -8.81
C LYS A 703 29.81 8.21 -8.28
N ILE A 704 29.65 8.08 -6.96
CA ILE A 704 28.61 7.24 -6.36
C ILE A 704 27.20 7.76 -6.70
N GLN A 705 26.98 9.09 -6.67
CA GLN A 705 25.72 9.68 -7.11
C GLN A 705 25.41 9.34 -8.58
N MET A 706 26.42 9.34 -9.46
CA MET A 706 26.24 8.94 -10.86
C MET A 706 26.00 7.42 -11.04
N GLU A 707 26.63 6.56 -10.24
CA GLU A 707 26.36 5.11 -10.22
C GLU A 707 24.94 4.80 -9.71
N CYS A 708 24.42 5.59 -8.77
CA CYS A 708 23.02 5.52 -8.34
C CYS A 708 22.06 5.93 -9.46
N TYR A 709 22.30 7.09 -10.10
CA TYR A 709 21.50 7.57 -11.23
C TYR A 709 21.42 6.57 -12.39
N ASP A 710 22.55 5.95 -12.74
CA ASP A 710 22.59 4.94 -13.81
C ASP A 710 21.69 3.73 -13.50
N LYS A 711 21.66 3.28 -12.24
CA LYS A 711 20.75 2.22 -11.77
C LYS A 711 19.29 2.67 -11.75
N GLU A 712 19.00 3.91 -11.35
CA GLU A 712 17.63 4.46 -11.37
C GLU A 712 17.07 4.46 -12.80
N VAL A 713 17.87 4.82 -13.81
CA VAL A 713 17.46 4.73 -15.22
C VAL A 713 17.13 3.30 -15.64
N GLU A 714 17.97 2.31 -15.29
CA GLU A 714 17.66 0.89 -15.56
C GLU A 714 16.37 0.42 -14.87
N ILE A 715 16.16 0.83 -13.62
CA ILE A 715 14.93 0.52 -12.87
C ILE A 715 13.72 1.13 -13.56
N VAL A 716 13.79 2.38 -14.02
CA VAL A 716 12.71 3.05 -14.77
C VAL A 716 12.42 2.34 -16.09
N GLU A 717 13.43 1.88 -16.84
CA GLU A 717 13.20 1.09 -18.06
C GLU A 717 12.58 -0.29 -17.76
N CYS A 718 12.96 -0.93 -16.65
CA CYS A 718 12.34 -2.18 -16.20
C CYS A 718 10.89 -1.97 -15.74
N ILE A 719 10.60 -0.88 -15.00
CA ILE A 719 9.25 -0.45 -14.59
C ILE A 719 8.37 -0.20 -15.80
N ASN A 720 8.81 0.63 -16.75
CA ASN A 720 8.05 0.95 -17.97
C ASN A 720 7.68 -0.32 -18.76
N THR A 721 8.62 -1.26 -18.87
CA THR A 721 8.36 -2.54 -19.54
C THR A 721 7.38 -3.40 -18.74
N LEU A 722 7.51 -3.44 -17.42
CA LEU A 722 6.62 -4.18 -16.53
C LEU A 722 5.19 -3.63 -16.59
N SER A 723 4.99 -2.31 -16.51
CA SER A 723 3.69 -1.65 -16.70
C SER A 723 3.10 -1.93 -18.09
N ALA A 724 3.93 -2.12 -19.12
CA ALA A 724 3.46 -2.48 -20.46
C ALA A 724 2.98 -3.94 -20.59
N ILE A 725 3.43 -4.87 -19.74
CA ILE A 725 3.08 -6.30 -19.84
C ILE A 725 2.22 -6.85 -18.70
N ALA A 726 2.29 -6.29 -17.49
CA ALA A 726 1.66 -6.83 -16.30
C ALA A 726 0.15 -6.61 -16.26
N LEU A 727 -0.55 -7.51 -15.58
CA LEU A 727 -1.94 -7.34 -15.21
C LEU A 727 -2.12 -6.25 -14.15
N ASN A 728 -1.19 -6.19 -13.20
CA ASN A 728 -1.05 -5.11 -12.25
C ASN A 728 0.23 -4.33 -12.56
N ASP A 729 0.08 -3.09 -13.01
CA ASP A 729 1.16 -2.14 -13.24
C ASP A 729 1.60 -1.42 -11.97
N LYS A 730 0.87 -1.60 -10.84
CA LYS A 730 1.34 -1.16 -9.52
C LYS A 730 2.63 -1.89 -9.17
N ILE A 731 3.69 -1.11 -9.29
CA ILE A 731 5.00 -1.31 -8.73
C ILE A 731 5.13 -0.15 -7.76
N THR A 732 5.53 -0.39 -6.51
CA THR A 732 5.94 0.70 -5.63
C THR A 732 7.01 1.50 -6.37
N GLY A 733 6.70 2.74 -6.74
CA GLY A 733 7.61 3.56 -7.55
C GLY A 733 8.94 3.75 -6.81
N SER A 734 10.01 4.15 -7.52
CA SER A 734 11.32 4.40 -6.87
C SER A 734 11.17 5.24 -5.60
N ASN A 735 10.35 6.30 -5.68
CA ASN A 735 10.01 7.18 -4.56
C ASN A 735 9.15 6.52 -3.47
N GLU A 736 8.20 5.66 -3.80
CA GLU A 736 7.32 4.97 -2.84
C GLU A 736 8.09 3.86 -2.09
N TYR A 737 9.06 3.22 -2.74
CA TYR A 737 10.02 2.34 -2.08
C TYR A 737 11.06 3.12 -1.25
N LEU A 738 11.53 4.29 -1.71
CA LEU A 738 12.34 5.20 -0.89
C LEU A 738 11.58 5.65 0.37
N ASP A 739 10.27 5.89 0.29
CA ASP A 739 9.43 6.20 1.45
C ASP A 739 9.33 5.02 2.42
N ILE A 740 9.16 3.79 1.93
CA ILE A 740 9.23 2.57 2.77
C ILE A 740 10.60 2.41 3.43
N MET A 741 11.69 2.73 2.74
CA MET A 741 13.04 2.70 3.33
C MET A 741 13.25 3.81 4.37
N ILE A 742 12.76 5.02 4.13
CA ILE A 742 12.79 6.13 5.10
C ILE A 742 12.00 5.74 6.35
N GLN A 743 10.83 5.12 6.19
CA GLN A 743 10.02 4.63 7.29
C GLN A 743 10.74 3.52 8.08
N SER A 744 11.31 2.51 7.41
CA SER A 744 12.10 1.44 8.05
C SER A 744 13.30 2.00 8.84
N GLU A 745 14.04 2.99 8.34
CA GLU A 745 15.12 3.63 9.12
C GLU A 745 14.60 4.45 10.31
N ASN A 746 13.42 5.08 10.18
CA ASN A 746 12.75 5.81 11.26
C ASN A 746 12.22 4.88 12.36
N ASP A 747 11.76 3.69 11.99
CA ASP A 747 11.22 2.69 12.92
C ASP A 747 12.37 1.93 13.63
N GLU A 748 13.39 1.52 12.88
CA GLU A 748 14.52 0.71 13.39
C GLU A 748 15.60 1.53 14.12
N LYS A 749 15.71 2.84 13.82
CA LYS A 749 16.63 3.82 14.47
C LYS A 749 18.08 3.38 14.65
N LYS A 750 18.57 2.50 13.79
CA LYS A 750 19.95 1.96 13.78
C LYS A 750 20.99 3.09 13.70
N THR A 751 22.17 2.91 14.30
CA THR A 751 23.26 3.90 14.30
C THR A 751 23.49 4.51 12.90
N GLY A 752 23.51 5.83 12.80
CA GLY A 752 23.61 6.56 11.53
C GLY A 752 22.30 6.77 10.75
N TYR A 753 21.13 6.36 11.28
CA TYR A 753 19.84 6.44 10.56
C TYR A 753 19.52 7.84 9.99
N LYS A 754 19.83 8.92 10.73
CA LYS A 754 19.61 10.31 10.25
C LYS A 754 20.34 10.60 8.94
N VAL A 755 21.57 10.10 8.76
CA VAL A 755 22.37 10.28 7.54
C VAL A 755 21.80 9.44 6.40
N ARG A 756 21.30 8.22 6.68
CA ARG A 756 20.63 7.37 5.68
C ARG A 756 19.30 7.96 5.22
N ILE A 757 18.46 8.44 6.14
CA ILE A 757 17.21 9.14 5.82
C ILE A 757 17.47 10.38 4.96
N GLU A 758 18.45 11.20 5.32
CA GLU A 758 18.81 12.39 4.55
C GLU A 758 19.32 12.01 3.14
N GLY A 759 20.14 10.96 3.03
CA GLY A 759 20.55 10.42 1.73
C GLY A 759 19.40 9.88 0.88
N TYR A 760 18.44 9.17 1.48
CA TYR A 760 17.23 8.71 0.79
C TYR A 760 16.33 9.90 0.37
N LYS A 761 16.19 10.94 1.21
CA LYS A 761 15.48 12.19 0.87
C LYS A 761 16.16 12.92 -0.30
N GLN A 762 17.49 12.97 -0.34
CA GLN A 762 18.25 13.57 -1.45
C GLN A 762 18.11 12.77 -2.76
N LEU A 763 18.08 11.43 -2.71
CA LEU A 763 17.72 10.61 -3.88
C LEU A 763 16.27 10.85 -4.32
N LYS A 764 15.32 10.95 -3.38
CA LYS A 764 13.91 11.25 -3.70
C LYS A 764 13.78 12.59 -4.44
N GLN A 765 14.44 13.64 -3.93
CA GLN A 765 14.52 14.94 -4.60
C GLN A 765 15.19 14.87 -5.97
N ALA A 766 16.25 14.08 -6.13
CA ALA A 766 16.88 13.86 -7.43
C ALA A 766 15.90 13.18 -8.41
N ASN A 767 15.19 12.14 -7.98
CA ASN A 767 14.15 11.46 -8.75
C ASN A 767 13.01 12.41 -9.13
N ASP A 768 12.51 13.24 -8.21
CA ASP A 768 11.49 14.26 -8.49
C ASP A 768 11.96 15.29 -9.53
N ILE A 769 13.22 15.71 -9.45
CA ILE A 769 13.86 16.59 -10.45
C ILE A 769 13.96 15.89 -11.82
N ILE A 770 14.34 14.61 -11.85
CA ILE A 770 14.49 13.81 -13.08
C ILE A 770 13.12 13.56 -13.72
N GLU A 771 12.11 13.18 -12.95
CA GLU A 771 10.72 13.08 -13.41
C GLU A 771 10.21 14.43 -13.96
N GLY A 772 10.49 15.53 -13.24
CA GLY A 772 10.14 16.88 -13.68
C GLY A 772 10.86 17.32 -14.96
N ILE A 773 12.05 16.77 -15.25
CA ILE A 773 12.77 16.97 -16.51
C ILE A 773 12.15 16.12 -17.62
N MET A 774 11.86 14.83 -17.37
CA MET A 774 11.28 13.92 -18.36
C MET A 774 9.84 14.31 -18.75
N LYS A 775 9.00 14.71 -17.79
CA LYS A 775 7.63 15.20 -18.03
C LYS A 775 7.59 16.53 -18.82
N LYS A 776 8.70 17.27 -18.91
CA LYS A 776 8.82 18.54 -19.64
C LYS A 776 9.55 18.45 -20.99
N SER A 777 10.12 17.30 -21.33
CA SER A 777 10.83 17.10 -22.60
C SER A 777 9.99 16.32 -23.61
N THR A 778 9.67 16.95 -24.75
CA THR A 778 9.01 16.29 -25.90
C THR A 778 9.92 15.32 -26.67
N THR A 779 11.20 15.21 -26.29
CA THR A 779 12.20 14.28 -26.85
C THR A 779 13.03 13.63 -25.73
N LYS A 780 13.45 12.37 -25.94
CA LYS A 780 14.26 11.60 -24.98
C LYS A 780 15.66 12.23 -24.86
N LYS A 781 15.87 13.10 -23.86
CA LYS A 781 17.15 13.77 -23.59
C LYS A 781 18.30 12.78 -23.40
N SER A 782 19.50 13.15 -23.83
CA SER A 782 20.67 12.28 -23.71
C SER A 782 21.17 12.17 -22.26
N LYS A 783 21.88 11.09 -21.95
CA LYS A 783 22.47 10.85 -20.62
C LYS A 783 23.39 12.00 -20.18
N ASP A 784 24.12 12.59 -21.12
CA ASP A 784 25.03 13.71 -20.86
C ASP A 784 24.29 15.04 -20.65
N GLU A 785 23.13 15.25 -21.28
CA GLU A 785 22.27 16.42 -21.02
C GLU A 785 21.69 16.40 -19.60
N ILE A 786 21.19 15.25 -19.14
CA ILE A 786 20.63 15.12 -17.78
C ILE A 786 21.75 15.29 -16.74
N LYS A 787 22.94 14.72 -17.01
CA LYS A 787 24.15 14.89 -16.20
C LYS A 787 24.61 16.36 -16.14
N ALA A 788 24.53 17.10 -17.25
CA ALA A 788 24.85 18.53 -17.29
C ALA A 788 23.81 19.39 -16.54
N GLU A 789 22.53 19.07 -16.64
CA GLU A 789 21.43 19.77 -15.96
C GLU A 789 21.47 19.55 -14.43
N LEU A 790 21.70 18.32 -13.97
CA LEU A 790 21.93 18.01 -12.54
C LEU A 790 23.16 18.76 -12.01
N LYS A 791 24.25 18.78 -12.79
CA LYS A 791 25.47 19.51 -12.43
C LYS A 791 25.23 21.02 -12.35
N ARG A 792 24.45 21.62 -13.28
CA ARG A 792 24.01 23.02 -13.20
C ARG A 792 23.21 23.28 -11.93
N ARG A 793 22.08 22.59 -11.71
CA ARG A 793 21.20 22.86 -10.56
C ARG A 793 21.88 22.68 -9.20
N LYS A 794 22.79 21.71 -9.08
CA LYS A 794 23.64 21.56 -7.87
C LYS A 794 24.62 22.72 -7.71
N THR A 795 25.19 23.22 -8.81
CA THR A 795 26.04 24.43 -8.82
C THR A 795 25.22 25.69 -8.50
N ASP A 796 23.97 25.76 -8.93
CA ASP A 796 23.05 26.88 -8.67
C ASP A 796 22.61 26.91 -7.19
N LEU A 797 22.39 25.75 -6.57
CA LEU A 797 22.19 25.62 -5.11
C LEU A 797 23.41 26.09 -4.32
N VAL A 798 24.61 25.64 -4.71
CA VAL A 798 25.89 26.04 -4.07
C VAL A 798 26.20 27.53 -4.30
N ASN A 799 25.85 28.08 -5.47
CA ASN A 799 26.04 29.50 -5.76
C ASN A 799 24.97 30.40 -5.12
N GLY A 800 23.74 29.92 -4.96
CA GLY A 800 22.69 30.62 -4.20
C GLY A 800 23.09 30.84 -2.74
N GLN A 801 23.78 29.87 -2.13
CA GLN A 801 24.36 30.00 -0.79
C GLN A 801 25.60 30.93 -0.73
N LYS A 802 26.31 31.15 -1.85
CA LYS A 802 27.49 32.04 -1.90
C LYS A 802 27.17 33.54 -1.89
N ILE A 803 25.93 33.94 -2.17
CA ILE A 803 25.58 35.37 -2.28
C ILE A 803 25.40 36.03 -0.90
N THR A 804 25.25 35.24 0.18
CA THR A 804 25.00 35.74 1.56
C THR A 804 26.16 35.58 2.54
N LEU A 805 27.31 35.04 2.12
CA LEU A 805 28.45 34.75 3.02
C LEU A 805 29.78 35.26 2.44
N ASP A 806 30.14 36.51 2.77
CA ASP A 806 31.48 37.05 2.52
C ASP A 806 32.36 36.96 3.79
N LYS A 807 33.59 36.48 3.62
CA LYS A 807 34.71 36.43 4.61
C LYS A 807 34.51 35.58 5.88
N ASN A 808 34.62 34.25 5.73
CA ASN A 808 35.76 33.48 6.29
C ASN A 808 35.66 31.98 5.92
N CYS A 809 36.52 31.52 4.98
CA CYS A 809 37.01 30.14 4.81
C CYS A 809 36.10 28.91 5.14
N GLU A 810 34.79 28.99 4.91
CA GLU A 810 33.83 27.87 5.05
C GLU A 810 33.29 27.51 3.66
N GLY A 811 34.17 26.92 2.84
CA GLY A 811 33.96 26.74 1.39
C GLY A 811 33.89 25.30 0.90
N CYS A 812 33.71 24.31 1.77
CA CYS A 812 33.53 22.90 1.40
C CYS A 812 32.10 22.45 1.74
N VAL A 813 31.49 21.65 0.88
CA VAL A 813 30.10 21.16 1.04
C VAL A 813 30.00 20.06 2.12
N ILE A 814 31.12 19.70 2.74
CA ILE A 814 31.25 18.57 3.67
C ILE A 814 31.37 19.02 5.14
N CYS A 815 31.86 20.23 5.42
CA CYS A 815 32.01 20.78 6.77
C CYS A 815 30.78 21.59 7.20
#